data_AF-A0A8C0RWW8-F1
#
_entry.id   AF-A0A8C0RWW8-F1
#
_cell.length_a   1.000
_cell.length_b   1.000
_cell.length_c   1.000
_cell.angle_alpha   90.00
_cell.angle_beta   90.00
_cell.angle_gamma   90.00
#
_symmetry.space_group_name_H-M   'P 1'
#
loop_
_entity.id
_entity.type
_entity.pdbx_description
1 polymer ?
#
loop_
_entity_poly.entity_id
_entity_poly.type
_entity_poly.pdbx_seq_one_letter_code
_entity_poly.pdbx_strand_id
1 'polypeptide(L)'
;MQRPGAPAPASAERTPRPREWRPQLYRKCTDTTWLFLFFLFWTGLMFITGYSVAAGATARLLFGYDSFGNVCGKKNSPVEGAPLSGQDMTLKKHVFFMNACNLEVKDVRLSSTILCVSSCPEEQLDTLEEVQLFADNNGSFLCVYSLDSINYTQNPNADSLCPSLPVPPSKSFPLFNRCVPRTPECYSSFASVLINDVDILHRILSGIMSGRDTILGLCILALALSLGMMFTFRFITTLLVQIFIALIISGLLLVCGVLWWLYYDYTHDLSIELDTERENMKCLLGFAIVSTVITAVVLSLIFVFRKRIKLTTELFQVINKAISSSPFLLFQPLWTFAILIFFWVLWVAVLLSLGTAGAAQVIEGGQVEYQPLVGIRYMWWYHLIGLIWTSEFILTCQQMTIAGALVTCYFNRNKNDPPDRPILWSLSILFCYHQGTAIKGSFLMTVTRIPRTILMYLHNTLKDKHGAWSRCMFRCCFCCFWCLDKCLRQLTQNAYTATAINGTDFCTSAQDVLKLSSKNSNHFTSVNCFGDFIIFLGKVLVVCFTVFGGLMAFNYNRALQVWAIPLLLVAFFAYLVAHCFLSVFETVLDALLLCFAVDMETNDGSSEKPYFMDQEFLVSKHSTSRCHLNPQNLQSVEDSHIKEAHGLIFSSGGLCGLLPQA
;
A
#
# COMPACT_ATOMS: atom_id res chain seq x y z
N MET A 1 -5.09 -0.30 -77.05
CA MET A 1 -4.68 1.07 -77.42
C MET A 1 -5.34 2.05 -76.46
N GLN A 2 -4.66 3.17 -76.18
CA GLN A 2 -5.08 4.36 -75.42
C GLN A 2 -4.93 4.38 -73.87
N ARG A 3 -3.97 5.19 -73.40
CA ARG A 3 -4.11 6.14 -72.28
C ARG A 3 -4.90 7.38 -72.79
N PRO A 4 -5.22 8.42 -71.97
CA PRO A 4 -5.75 8.49 -70.60
C PRO A 4 -6.96 9.47 -70.50
N GLY A 5 -7.66 9.53 -69.37
CA GLY A 5 -8.72 10.54 -69.15
C GLY A 5 -9.15 10.75 -67.70
N ALA A 6 -8.71 11.88 -67.14
CA ALA A 6 -9.34 12.72 -66.09
C ALA A 6 -9.40 12.26 -64.60
N PRO A 7 -9.30 13.22 -63.65
CA PRO A 7 -9.05 12.98 -62.23
C PRO A 7 -10.34 12.75 -61.44
N ALA A 8 -10.29 11.83 -60.48
CA ALA A 8 -11.38 11.60 -59.53
C ALA A 8 -11.53 12.78 -58.54
N PRO A 9 -12.76 13.19 -58.20
CA PRO A 9 -13.01 14.34 -57.35
C PRO A 9 -12.65 14.06 -55.89
N ALA A 10 -12.29 15.15 -55.20
CA ALA A 10 -11.93 15.21 -53.79
C ALA A 10 -12.90 14.40 -52.91
N SER A 11 -12.32 13.52 -52.10
CA SER A 11 -13.03 12.68 -51.15
C SER A 11 -13.84 13.52 -50.17
N ALA A 12 -15.14 13.27 -50.15
CA ALA A 12 -16.06 13.71 -49.13
C ALA A 12 -15.52 13.41 -47.71
N GLU A 13 -15.74 14.41 -46.87
CA GLU A 13 -15.67 14.48 -45.42
C GLU A 13 -15.66 13.10 -44.72
N ARG A 14 -14.47 12.73 -44.25
CA ARG A 14 -14.21 11.49 -43.53
C ARG A 14 -14.72 11.65 -42.08
N THR A 15 -16.02 11.54 -41.87
CA THR A 15 -16.52 11.15 -40.54
C THR A 15 -15.89 9.79 -40.23
N PRO A 16 -15.09 9.64 -39.15
CA PRO A 16 -14.50 8.36 -38.83
C PRO A 16 -15.65 7.39 -38.58
N ARG A 17 -15.75 6.31 -39.37
CA ARG A 17 -16.69 5.22 -39.07
C ARG A 17 -16.47 4.79 -37.61
N PRO A 18 -17.55 4.57 -36.83
CA PRO A 18 -17.41 4.06 -35.47
C PRO A 18 -16.53 2.82 -35.49
N ARG A 19 -15.48 2.81 -34.67
CA ARG A 19 -14.58 1.67 -34.60
C ARG A 19 -15.36 0.50 -34.01
N GLU A 20 -15.35 -0.63 -34.70
CA GLU A 20 -15.96 -1.86 -34.21
C GLU A 20 -15.06 -2.52 -33.15
N TRP A 21 -15.66 -2.96 -32.05
CA TRP A 21 -14.96 -3.74 -31.04
C TRP A 21 -14.70 -5.14 -31.57
N ARG A 22 -13.43 -5.52 -31.71
CA ARG A 22 -13.04 -6.87 -32.13
C ARG A 22 -11.78 -7.29 -31.38
N PRO A 23 -11.77 -8.46 -30.71
CA PRO A 23 -10.55 -9.05 -30.16
C PRO A 23 -9.46 -9.09 -31.25
N GLN A 24 -8.40 -8.30 -31.11
CA GLN A 24 -7.36 -8.24 -32.13
C GLN A 24 -6.36 -9.39 -31.99
N LEU A 25 -6.26 -10.19 -33.06
CA LEU A 25 -5.26 -11.24 -33.22
C LEU A 25 -3.84 -10.66 -33.44
N TYR A 26 -3.72 -9.45 -34.00
CA TYR A 26 -2.43 -8.81 -34.29
C TYR A 26 -2.27 -7.54 -33.44
N ARG A 27 -1.19 -7.45 -32.67
CA ARG A 27 -0.92 -6.33 -31.74
C ARG A 27 0.30 -5.52 -32.18
N LYS A 28 0.31 -4.24 -31.81
CA LYS A 28 1.44 -3.31 -32.02
C LYS A 28 1.83 -2.66 -30.71
N CYS A 29 3.08 -2.21 -30.60
CA CYS A 29 3.53 -1.46 -29.42
C CYS A 29 2.73 -0.17 -29.25
N THR A 30 2.30 0.11 -28.03
CA THR A 30 1.42 1.23 -27.67
C THR A 30 2.13 2.20 -26.72
N ASP A 31 1.85 3.50 -26.87
CA ASP A 31 2.37 4.58 -26.00
C ASP A 31 3.91 4.55 -25.80
N THR A 32 4.69 4.30 -26.86
CA THR A 32 6.16 4.12 -26.80
C THR A 32 6.92 5.34 -26.25
N THR A 33 6.40 6.56 -26.40
CA THR A 33 6.98 7.76 -25.79
C THR A 33 7.00 7.69 -24.27
N TRP A 34 5.93 7.15 -23.66
CA TRP A 34 5.86 6.98 -22.21
C TRP A 34 6.83 5.91 -21.72
N LEU A 35 7.04 4.87 -22.51
CA LEU A 35 8.05 3.87 -22.24
C LEU A 35 9.45 4.47 -22.15
N PHE A 36 9.81 5.34 -23.11
CA PHE A 36 11.09 6.05 -23.09
C PHE A 36 11.24 6.95 -21.84
N LEU A 37 10.21 7.72 -21.50
CA LEU A 37 10.23 8.59 -20.32
C LEU A 37 10.39 7.81 -19.01
N PHE A 38 9.76 6.65 -18.90
CA PHE A 38 9.89 5.80 -17.72
C PHE A 38 11.29 5.22 -17.57
N PHE A 39 11.91 4.75 -18.66
CA PHE A 39 13.28 4.27 -18.60
C PHE A 39 14.28 5.39 -18.26
N LEU A 40 14.09 6.59 -18.82
CA LEU A 40 14.87 7.77 -18.47
C LEU A 40 14.75 8.08 -16.97
N PHE A 41 13.53 8.02 -16.43
CA PHE A 41 13.30 8.22 -15.00
C PHE A 41 13.97 7.12 -14.15
N TRP A 42 13.88 5.86 -14.57
CA TRP A 42 14.55 4.75 -13.89
C TRP A 42 16.08 4.83 -13.95
N THR A 43 16.66 5.37 -15.02
CA THR A 43 18.11 5.66 -15.07
C THR A 43 18.51 6.60 -13.94
N GLY A 44 17.70 7.61 -13.62
CA GLY A 44 17.91 8.48 -12.46
C GLY A 44 17.83 7.73 -11.12
N LEU A 45 16.89 6.80 -10.96
CA LEU A 45 16.78 5.97 -9.74
C LEU A 45 18.00 5.04 -9.57
N MET A 46 18.47 4.44 -10.66
CA MET A 46 19.67 3.61 -10.66
C MET A 46 20.92 4.45 -10.36
N PHE A 47 20.99 5.68 -10.86
CA PHE A 47 22.05 6.62 -10.50
C PHE A 47 22.04 6.95 -9.00
N ILE A 48 20.88 7.28 -8.41
CA ILE A 48 20.76 7.52 -6.97
C ILE A 48 21.18 6.29 -6.17
N THR A 49 20.80 5.11 -6.61
CA THR A 49 21.19 3.83 -5.98
C THR A 49 22.71 3.61 -6.04
N GLY A 50 23.32 3.83 -7.20
CA GLY A 50 24.78 3.75 -7.36
C GLY A 50 25.51 4.79 -6.51
N TYR A 51 25.01 6.03 -6.49
CA TYR A 51 25.54 7.10 -5.65
C TYR A 51 25.41 6.78 -4.15
N SER A 52 24.27 6.28 -3.69
CA SER A 52 24.09 5.90 -2.29
C SER A 52 25.04 4.77 -1.89
N VAL A 53 25.28 3.78 -2.76
CA VAL A 53 26.23 2.71 -2.48
C VAL A 53 27.68 3.21 -2.45
N ALA A 54 28.05 4.14 -3.34
CA ALA A 54 29.42 4.64 -3.44
C ALA A 54 29.75 5.71 -2.39
N ALA A 55 28.84 6.66 -2.15
CA ALA A 55 29.04 7.81 -1.27
C ALA A 55 28.40 7.62 0.12
N GLY A 56 27.36 6.78 0.22
CA GLY A 56 26.79 6.39 1.50
C GLY A 56 27.78 5.49 2.23
N ALA A 57 28.00 5.76 3.50
CA ALA A 57 28.79 4.85 4.33
C ALA A 57 27.85 4.19 5.33
N THR A 58 27.21 3.12 4.85
CA THR A 58 26.26 2.28 5.60
C THR A 58 26.86 1.78 6.92
N ALA A 59 28.18 1.64 7.00
CA ALA A 59 28.91 1.33 8.23
C ALA A 59 28.63 2.34 9.36
N ARG A 60 28.44 3.64 9.06
CA ARG A 60 28.07 4.66 10.06
C ARG A 60 26.67 4.44 10.62
N LEU A 61 25.76 3.89 9.82
CA LEU A 61 24.41 3.56 10.28
C LEU A 61 24.40 2.29 11.14
N LEU A 62 25.10 1.25 10.67
CA LEU A 62 25.17 -0.07 11.28
C LEU A 62 26.00 -0.10 12.57
N PHE A 63 27.20 0.49 12.57
CA PHE A 63 28.12 0.44 13.71
C PHE A 63 28.14 1.73 14.52
N GLY A 64 27.65 2.84 13.96
CA GLY A 64 27.79 4.16 14.56
C GLY A 64 29.20 4.75 14.45
N TYR A 65 29.34 6.01 14.85
CA TYR A 65 30.60 6.73 14.85
C TYR A 65 30.68 7.64 16.09
N ASP A 66 31.90 7.97 16.50
CA ASP A 66 32.18 8.86 17.64
C ASP A 66 32.16 10.34 17.23
N SER A 67 32.24 11.26 18.20
CA SER A 67 32.27 12.71 17.96
C SER A 67 33.51 13.18 17.19
N PHE A 68 34.51 12.33 16.96
CA PHE A 68 35.75 12.65 16.24
C PHE A 68 35.77 12.03 14.84
N GLY A 69 34.66 11.44 14.38
CA GLY A 69 34.50 10.91 13.03
C GLY A 69 34.98 9.47 12.84
N ASN A 70 35.42 8.77 13.89
CA ASN A 70 35.79 7.37 13.80
C ASN A 70 34.54 6.48 13.85
N VAL A 71 34.40 5.58 12.88
CA VAL A 71 33.36 4.55 12.89
C VAL A 71 33.81 3.41 13.80
N CYS A 72 32.93 2.99 14.71
CA CYS A 72 33.22 1.94 15.66
C CYS A 72 33.37 0.58 14.96
N GLY A 73 34.20 -0.30 15.52
CA GLY A 73 34.41 -1.66 15.00
C GLY A 73 35.22 -1.79 13.70
N LYS A 74 35.83 -0.70 13.20
CA LYS A 74 36.68 -0.73 12.00
C LYS A 74 37.90 0.19 12.09
N LYS A 75 38.83 0.04 11.14
CA LYS A 75 39.94 0.99 10.93
C LYS A 75 39.42 2.24 10.22
N ASN A 76 39.82 3.42 10.72
CA ASN A 76 39.40 4.71 10.17
C ASN A 76 40.57 5.44 9.52
N SER A 77 40.26 6.23 8.50
CA SER A 77 41.21 7.18 7.91
C SER A 77 41.16 8.52 8.65
N PRO A 78 42.30 9.21 8.83
CA PRO A 78 42.31 10.52 9.47
C PRO A 78 41.52 11.55 8.67
N VAL A 79 40.80 12.41 9.37
CA VAL A 79 40.10 13.58 8.86
C VAL A 79 40.96 14.80 9.12
N GLU A 80 41.26 15.57 8.08
CA GLU A 80 42.08 16.77 8.19
C GLU A 80 41.44 17.80 9.14
N GLY A 81 42.22 18.32 10.10
CA GLY A 81 41.73 19.24 11.13
C GLY A 81 41.14 18.58 12.38
N ALA A 82 40.94 17.25 12.40
CA ALA A 82 40.45 16.51 13.56
C ALA A 82 41.52 15.58 14.14
N PRO A 83 42.26 15.98 15.20
CA PRO A 83 43.43 15.26 15.69
C PRO A 83 43.12 13.88 16.30
N LEU A 84 41.90 13.69 16.81
CA LEU A 84 41.45 12.43 17.41
C LEU A 84 40.77 11.48 16.41
N SER A 85 40.75 11.84 15.12
CA SER A 85 40.23 11.01 14.04
C SER A 85 41.28 10.02 13.50
N GLY A 86 40.86 9.05 12.69
CA GLY A 86 41.76 8.07 12.06
C GLY A 86 42.25 6.96 12.99
N GLN A 87 41.60 6.74 14.12
CA GLN A 87 41.98 5.69 15.07
C GLN A 87 41.49 4.30 14.63
N ASP A 88 42.21 3.27 15.05
CA ASP A 88 41.77 1.88 14.90
C ASP A 88 40.73 1.54 15.97
N MET A 89 39.46 1.46 15.56
CA MET A 89 38.35 1.13 16.44
C MET A 89 37.90 -0.34 16.31
N THR A 90 38.69 -1.23 15.70
CA THR A 90 38.30 -2.64 15.46
C THR A 90 37.84 -3.39 16.72
N LEU A 91 38.47 -3.13 17.87
CA LEU A 91 38.10 -3.71 19.16
C LEU A 91 37.03 -2.91 19.91
N LYS A 92 36.82 -1.64 19.53
CA LYS A 92 35.85 -0.73 20.14
C LYS A 92 34.57 -0.69 19.29
N LYS A 93 33.72 -1.69 19.47
CA LYS A 93 32.56 -1.95 18.61
C LYS A 93 31.32 -1.14 18.98
N HIS A 94 31.26 -0.61 20.20
CA HIS A 94 30.05 0.00 20.74
C HIS A 94 30.12 1.52 20.79
N VAL A 95 29.00 2.19 20.55
CA VAL A 95 28.88 3.66 20.72
C VAL A 95 28.39 3.96 22.13
N PHE A 96 29.13 4.76 22.88
CA PHE A 96 28.81 5.23 24.22
C PHE A 96 28.58 6.75 24.23
N PHE A 97 27.60 7.20 25.00
CA PHE A 97 27.23 8.61 25.12
C PHE A 97 27.61 9.09 26.52
N MET A 98 28.50 10.07 26.60
CA MET A 98 29.06 10.52 27.88
C MET A 98 28.04 11.22 28.79
N ASN A 99 26.99 11.77 28.19
CA ASN A 99 25.86 12.33 28.91
C ASN A 99 24.57 11.81 28.26
N ALA A 100 24.09 10.68 28.79
CA ALA A 100 22.90 10.01 28.29
C ALA A 100 21.60 10.53 28.94
N CYS A 101 21.67 11.04 30.18
CA CYS A 101 20.48 11.36 30.98
C CYS A 101 20.21 12.87 31.18
N ASN A 102 21.25 13.73 31.14
CA ASN A 102 21.15 15.15 31.48
C ASN A 102 21.56 16.03 30.28
N LEU A 103 20.80 15.94 29.19
CA LEU A 103 21.11 16.67 27.96
C LEU A 103 20.66 18.13 28.08
N GLU A 104 21.61 19.04 28.29
CA GLU A 104 21.32 20.48 28.25
C GLU A 104 20.98 20.90 26.81
N VAL A 105 19.68 21.10 26.54
CA VAL A 105 19.20 21.67 25.28
C VAL A 105 19.46 23.18 25.29
N LYS A 106 20.67 23.60 24.90
CA LYS A 106 20.94 24.97 24.46
C LYS A 106 21.19 24.95 22.95
N ASP A 107 20.25 25.54 22.20
CA ASP A 107 20.33 25.81 20.76
C ASP A 107 20.73 24.63 19.85
N VAL A 108 19.78 23.73 19.54
CA VAL A 108 19.77 22.83 18.34
C VAL A 108 20.96 21.86 18.19
N ARG A 109 22.00 21.94 19.03
CA ARG A 109 23.23 21.14 18.95
C ARG A 109 23.34 20.26 20.19
N LEU A 110 23.43 18.95 19.96
CA LEU A 110 23.83 17.98 20.98
C LEU A 110 25.24 18.33 21.44
N SER A 111 25.40 18.70 22.71
CA SER A 111 26.71 18.96 23.33
C SER A 111 27.27 17.74 24.08
N SER A 112 26.71 16.55 23.93
CA SER A 112 27.25 15.34 24.56
C SER A 112 28.25 14.64 23.63
N THR A 113 29.48 14.50 24.12
CA THR A 113 30.54 13.76 23.43
C THR A 113 30.20 12.27 23.39
N ILE A 114 30.40 11.66 22.23
CA ILE A 114 30.11 10.26 21.94
C ILE A 114 31.43 9.56 21.60
N LEU A 115 31.63 8.35 22.12
CA LEU A 115 32.87 7.58 21.99
C LEU A 115 32.61 6.15 21.52
N CYS A 116 33.52 5.60 20.73
CA CYS A 116 33.63 4.16 20.53
C CYS A 116 34.27 3.49 21.75
N VAL A 117 33.61 2.45 22.29
CA VAL A 117 34.03 1.66 23.46
C VAL A 117 33.97 0.16 23.18
N SER A 118 34.72 -0.65 23.94
CA SER A 118 34.76 -2.11 23.75
C SER A 118 33.57 -2.80 24.42
N SER A 119 33.16 -2.35 25.61
CA SER A 119 32.00 -2.83 26.36
C SER A 119 31.18 -1.69 26.98
N CYS A 120 29.88 -1.89 27.11
CA CYS A 120 28.98 -0.96 27.79
C CYS A 120 29.02 -1.20 29.31
N PRO A 121 28.94 -0.17 30.16
CA PRO A 121 28.87 -0.34 31.61
C PRO A 121 27.51 -0.94 32.00
N GLU A 122 27.49 -2.20 32.44
CA GLU A 122 26.23 -2.89 32.81
C GLU A 122 25.70 -2.50 34.20
N GLU A 123 26.58 -1.96 35.04
CA GLU A 123 26.32 -1.47 36.39
C GLU A 123 26.45 0.06 36.44
N GLN A 124 25.83 0.69 37.44
CA GLN A 124 25.94 2.13 37.65
C GLN A 124 27.35 2.46 38.18
N LEU A 125 27.96 3.52 37.68
CA LEU A 125 29.26 4.01 38.15
C LEU A 125 29.07 5.41 38.75
N ASP A 126 29.23 5.52 40.07
CA ASP A 126 28.92 6.74 40.82
C ASP A 126 30.10 7.70 40.90
N THR A 127 31.32 7.17 40.83
CA THR A 127 32.56 7.93 41.03
C THR A 127 33.52 7.79 39.85
N LEU A 128 34.46 8.74 39.72
CA LEU A 128 35.48 8.69 38.67
C LEU A 128 36.51 7.56 38.91
N GLU A 129 36.67 7.14 40.17
CA GLU A 129 37.47 5.97 40.55
C GLU A 129 36.85 4.68 40.01
N GLU A 130 35.52 4.54 40.07
CA GLU A 130 34.81 3.40 39.48
C GLU A 130 34.90 3.39 37.95
N VAL A 131 34.86 4.56 37.31
CA VAL A 131 35.08 4.70 35.85
C VAL A 131 36.50 4.28 35.47
N GLN A 132 37.50 4.67 36.25
CA GLN A 132 38.89 4.23 36.06
C GLN A 132 39.03 2.72 36.23
N LEU A 133 38.44 2.15 37.28
CA LEU A 133 38.47 0.72 37.56
C LEU A 133 37.76 -0.10 36.46
N PHE A 134 36.66 0.42 35.91
CA PHE A 134 35.99 -0.17 34.74
C PHE A 134 36.90 -0.17 33.50
N ALA A 135 37.62 0.92 33.25
CA ALA A 135 38.55 1.02 32.13
C ALA A 135 39.71 0.01 32.27
N ASP A 136 40.30 -0.09 33.46
CA ASP A 136 41.45 -0.95 33.71
C ASP A 136 41.07 -2.45 33.71
N ASN A 137 39.90 -2.81 34.26
CA ASN A 137 39.44 -4.21 34.31
C ASN A 137 38.89 -4.72 32.98
N ASN A 138 38.09 -3.91 32.28
CA ASN A 138 37.36 -4.34 31.09
C ASN A 138 38.04 -3.91 29.78
N GLY A 139 39.07 -3.06 29.85
CA GLY A 139 39.71 -2.47 28.66
C GLY A 139 38.76 -1.55 27.89
N SER A 140 37.79 -0.93 28.56
CA SER A 140 36.75 -0.09 27.96
C SER A 140 36.80 1.32 28.55
N PHE A 141 37.32 2.25 27.77
CA PHE A 141 37.60 3.63 28.20
C PHE A 141 36.39 4.53 27.93
N LEU A 142 35.83 5.14 28.98
CA LEU A 142 34.63 5.98 28.89
C LEU A 142 34.93 7.49 28.79
N CYS A 143 36.19 7.91 28.91
CA CYS A 143 36.64 9.30 28.73
C CYS A 143 37.26 9.53 27.34
N VAL A 144 37.40 10.80 26.94
CA VAL A 144 38.00 11.21 25.65
C VAL A 144 39.40 10.62 25.46
N TYR A 145 39.71 10.21 24.23
CA TYR A 145 40.94 9.47 23.89
C TYR A 145 42.27 10.16 24.21
N SER A 146 42.28 11.46 24.46
CA SER A 146 43.46 12.21 24.87
C SER A 146 43.83 12.02 26.34
N LEU A 147 42.98 11.35 27.13
CA LEU A 147 43.16 11.15 28.56
C LEU A 147 43.38 9.66 28.87
N ASP A 148 44.54 9.33 29.43
CA ASP A 148 44.84 7.98 29.93
C ASP A 148 44.11 7.68 31.25
N SER A 149 43.74 6.41 31.48
CA SER A 149 42.97 5.97 32.67
C SER A 149 43.64 6.36 33.99
N ILE A 150 44.97 6.33 34.05
CA ILE A 150 45.78 6.70 35.22
C ILE A 150 45.50 8.14 35.69
N ASN A 151 45.14 9.02 34.75
CA ASN A 151 44.98 10.46 34.99
C ASN A 151 43.52 10.87 35.20
N TYR A 152 42.56 9.94 35.24
CA TYR A 152 41.15 10.29 35.38
C TYR A 152 40.91 11.10 36.65
N THR A 153 41.40 10.63 37.80
CA THR A 153 41.23 11.30 39.11
C THR A 153 42.19 12.46 39.36
N GLN A 154 43.26 12.59 38.57
CA GLN A 154 44.31 13.59 38.79
C GLN A 154 44.17 14.82 37.90
N ASN A 155 43.46 14.72 36.77
CA ASN A 155 43.35 15.81 35.83
C ASN A 155 42.32 16.85 36.32
N PRO A 156 42.70 18.14 36.47
CA PRO A 156 41.77 19.18 36.93
C PRO A 156 40.61 19.44 35.96
N ASN A 157 40.70 18.99 34.70
CA ASN A 157 39.67 19.14 33.68
C ASN A 157 38.88 17.84 33.44
N ALA A 158 38.99 16.83 34.31
CA ALA A 158 38.35 15.53 34.14
C ALA A 158 36.83 15.63 33.94
N ASP A 159 36.16 16.57 34.63
CA ASP A 159 34.71 16.80 34.51
C ASP A 159 34.25 17.12 33.08
N SER A 160 35.13 17.67 32.24
CA SER A 160 34.85 17.99 30.83
C SER A 160 35.26 16.89 29.84
N LEU A 161 36.15 15.97 30.26
CA LEU A 161 36.75 14.92 29.43
C LEU A 161 36.18 13.53 29.73
N CYS A 162 35.45 13.38 30.83
CA CYS A 162 34.86 12.14 31.32
C CYS A 162 33.32 12.26 31.40
N PRO A 163 32.59 11.14 31.45
CA PRO A 163 31.13 11.14 31.47
C PRO A 163 30.58 11.82 32.72
N SER A 164 29.38 12.39 32.60
CA SER A 164 28.68 12.96 33.75
C SER A 164 28.32 11.85 34.73
N LEU A 165 28.69 12.03 36.00
CA LEU A 165 28.39 11.08 37.07
C LEU A 165 27.00 11.35 37.68
N PRO A 166 26.25 10.32 38.10
CA PRO A 166 26.57 8.89 37.93
C PRO A 166 26.35 8.41 36.49
N VAL A 167 27.19 7.48 36.02
CA VAL A 167 27.01 6.83 34.71
C VAL A 167 25.90 5.78 34.83
N PRO A 168 24.82 5.86 34.05
CA PRO A 168 23.72 4.92 34.14
C PRO A 168 24.12 3.52 33.64
N PRO A 169 23.53 2.46 34.20
CA PRO A 169 23.72 1.10 33.68
C PRO A 169 23.15 1.00 32.26
N SER A 170 23.90 0.40 31.35
CA SER A 170 23.62 0.35 29.92
C SER A 170 23.95 -1.00 29.31
N LYS A 171 23.28 -1.36 28.20
CA LYS A 171 23.53 -2.59 27.46
C LYS A 171 23.65 -2.33 25.97
N SER A 172 24.43 -3.16 25.27
CA SER A 172 24.57 -3.02 23.83
C SER A 172 23.28 -3.37 23.08
N PHE A 173 22.96 -2.53 22.09
CA PHE A 173 21.81 -2.72 21.23
C PHE A 173 22.10 -3.77 20.14
N PRO A 174 21.31 -4.87 20.01
CA PRO A 174 21.66 -6.02 19.18
C PRO A 174 21.84 -5.75 17.68
N LEU A 175 21.26 -4.68 17.14
CA LEU A 175 21.27 -4.36 15.71
C LEU A 175 22.19 -3.19 15.32
N PHE A 176 22.61 -2.34 16.29
CA PHE A 176 23.38 -1.11 15.99
C PHE A 176 24.60 -0.88 16.90
N ASN A 177 24.96 -1.83 17.77
CA ASN A 177 26.08 -1.73 18.70
C ASN A 177 26.12 -0.39 19.47
N ARG A 178 24.99 0.09 20.01
CA ARG A 178 24.96 1.30 20.85
C ARG A 178 24.73 0.95 22.30
N CYS A 179 25.41 1.60 23.24
CA CYS A 179 25.15 1.47 24.66
C CYS A 179 23.89 2.27 25.00
N VAL A 180 22.85 1.56 25.42
CA VAL A 180 21.53 2.14 25.71
C VAL A 180 21.26 2.02 27.22
N PRO A 181 20.90 3.12 27.91
CA PRO A 181 20.56 3.09 29.33
C PRO A 181 19.42 2.12 29.66
N ARG A 182 19.46 1.49 30.83
CA ARG A 182 18.44 0.54 31.30
C ARG A 182 17.35 1.20 32.15
N THR A 183 17.64 2.34 32.75
CA THR A 183 16.68 3.05 33.61
C THR A 183 15.63 3.78 32.75
N PRO A 184 14.32 3.63 33.02
CA PRO A 184 13.26 4.23 32.20
C PRO A 184 13.34 5.75 32.06
N GLU A 185 13.69 6.44 33.15
CA GLU A 185 13.83 7.90 33.22
C GLU A 185 14.99 8.44 32.38
N CYS A 186 16.13 7.74 32.38
CA CYS A 186 17.27 8.10 31.55
C CYS A 186 17.02 7.71 30.09
N TYR A 187 16.40 6.55 29.84
CA TYR A 187 16.09 6.10 28.48
C TYR A 187 15.16 7.06 27.74
N SER A 188 14.16 7.64 28.41
CA SER A 188 13.26 8.64 27.79
C SER A 188 14.01 9.91 27.39
N SER A 189 14.93 10.39 28.23
CA SER A 189 15.78 11.55 27.97
C SER A 189 16.85 11.29 26.90
N PHE A 190 17.41 10.08 26.89
CA PHE A 190 18.36 9.62 25.87
C PHE A 190 17.72 9.45 24.49
N ALA A 191 16.47 8.98 24.46
CA ALA A 191 15.73 8.69 23.23
C ALA A 191 15.44 9.93 22.38
N SER A 192 15.19 11.10 23.01
CA SER A 192 14.92 12.36 22.31
C SER A 192 16.15 12.89 21.55
N VAL A 193 17.35 12.44 21.93
CA VAL A 193 18.62 12.98 21.47
C VAL A 193 19.25 12.17 20.33
N LEU A 194 18.90 10.89 20.19
CA LEU A 194 19.37 10.09 19.05
C LEU A 194 18.85 10.62 17.69
N ILE A 195 17.83 11.48 17.70
CA ILE A 195 17.14 11.98 16.51
C ILE A 195 16.54 13.37 16.81
N ASN A 196 17.34 14.43 16.68
CA ASN A 196 16.91 15.80 16.95
C ASN A 196 15.89 16.38 15.92
N ASP A 197 15.11 15.54 15.21
CA ASP A 197 14.04 16.04 14.33
C ASP A 197 12.90 15.04 14.00
N VAL A 198 12.89 13.79 14.50
CA VAL A 198 11.75 12.87 14.28
C VAL A 198 11.48 11.93 15.47
N ASP A 199 10.84 12.47 16.52
CA ASP A 199 10.28 11.70 17.66
C ASP A 199 9.47 10.47 17.21
N ILE A 200 8.82 10.55 16.05
CA ILE A 200 8.03 9.49 15.44
C ILE A 200 8.89 8.29 15.03
N LEU A 201 10.08 8.51 14.46
CA LEU A 201 10.93 7.42 13.97
C LEU A 201 11.47 6.57 15.13
N HIS A 202 11.82 7.21 16.25
CA HIS A 202 12.24 6.51 17.45
C HIS A 202 11.12 5.63 18.02
N ARG A 203 9.90 6.19 18.17
CA ARG A 203 8.76 5.42 18.67
C ARG A 203 8.39 4.25 17.74
N ILE A 204 8.52 4.43 16.42
CA ILE A 204 8.37 3.34 15.44
C ILE A 204 9.42 2.26 15.70
N LEU A 205 10.71 2.64 15.75
CA LEU A 205 11.81 1.68 15.83
C LEU A 205 11.82 0.92 17.17
N SER A 206 11.65 1.62 18.30
CA SER A 206 11.56 1.02 19.64
C SER A 206 10.37 0.07 19.77
N GLY A 207 9.19 0.47 19.27
CA GLY A 207 8.00 -0.37 19.24
C GLY A 207 8.16 -1.62 18.37
N ILE A 208 8.80 -1.50 17.21
CA ILE A 208 9.09 -2.65 16.33
C ILE A 208 10.02 -3.65 17.02
N MET A 209 11.03 -3.16 17.73
CA MET A 209 12.08 -4.02 18.29
C MET A 209 11.61 -4.78 19.53
N SER A 210 10.83 -4.12 20.40
CA SER A 210 10.24 -4.77 21.58
C SER A 210 9.14 -5.76 21.18
N GLY A 211 8.41 -5.48 20.10
CA GLY A 211 7.30 -6.30 19.60
C GLY A 211 7.64 -7.19 18.41
N ARG A 212 8.91 -7.42 18.06
CA ARG A 212 9.29 -7.98 16.75
C ARG A 212 8.65 -9.32 16.42
N ASP A 213 8.59 -10.22 17.40
CA ASP A 213 8.06 -11.57 17.22
C ASP A 213 6.53 -11.52 17.10
N THR A 214 5.90 -10.66 17.90
CA THR A 214 4.47 -10.34 17.80
C THR A 214 4.13 -9.73 16.45
N ILE A 215 4.90 -8.74 15.97
CA ILE A 215 4.68 -8.07 14.68
C ILE A 215 4.83 -9.07 13.53
N LEU A 216 5.87 -9.90 13.55
CA LEU A 216 6.06 -10.95 12.55
C LEU A 216 4.88 -11.92 12.54
N GLY A 217 4.43 -12.36 13.72
CA GLY A 217 3.24 -13.19 13.88
C GLY A 217 1.97 -12.54 13.32
N LEU A 218 1.76 -11.25 13.57
CA LEU A 218 0.62 -10.49 13.05
C LEU A 218 0.69 -10.28 11.54
N CYS A 219 1.89 -10.08 10.97
CA CYS A 219 2.08 -10.01 9.53
C CYS A 219 1.74 -11.36 8.85
N ILE A 220 2.16 -12.48 9.45
CA ILE A 220 1.79 -13.82 8.99
C ILE A 220 0.28 -14.04 9.11
N LEU A 221 -0.32 -13.62 10.23
CA LEU A 221 -1.77 -13.68 10.43
C LEU A 221 -2.53 -12.88 9.37
N ALA A 222 -2.08 -11.65 9.05
CA ALA A 222 -2.70 -10.83 8.01
C ALA A 222 -2.63 -11.49 6.62
N LEU A 223 -1.51 -12.14 6.30
CA LEU A 223 -1.35 -12.91 5.06
C LEU A 223 -2.28 -14.12 5.03
N ALA A 224 -2.34 -14.89 6.13
CA ALA A 224 -3.22 -16.05 6.24
C ALA A 224 -4.71 -15.66 6.14
N LEU A 225 -5.12 -14.59 6.82
CA LEU A 225 -6.46 -14.04 6.74
C LEU A 225 -6.79 -13.55 5.33
N SER A 226 -5.85 -12.89 4.63
CA SER A 226 -6.06 -12.43 3.25
C SER A 226 -6.22 -13.58 2.26
N LEU A 227 -5.41 -14.63 2.40
CA LEU A 227 -5.53 -15.86 1.62
C LEU A 227 -6.85 -16.59 1.92
N GLY A 228 -7.22 -16.68 3.19
CA GLY A 228 -8.50 -17.22 3.62
C GLY A 228 -9.67 -16.46 3.01
N MET A 229 -9.63 -15.12 3.05
CA MET A 229 -10.63 -14.26 2.42
C MET A 229 -10.70 -14.43 0.90
N MET A 230 -9.56 -14.58 0.21
CA MET A 230 -9.55 -14.87 -1.22
C MET A 230 -10.25 -16.21 -1.53
N PHE A 231 -10.05 -17.23 -0.68
CA PHE A 231 -10.71 -18.53 -0.84
C PHE A 231 -12.20 -18.46 -0.52
N THR A 232 -12.62 -17.77 0.55
CA THR A 232 -14.04 -17.63 0.89
C THR A 232 -14.83 -16.94 -0.23
N PHE A 233 -14.20 -15.98 -0.92
CA PHE A 233 -14.82 -15.30 -2.06
C PHE A 233 -15.17 -16.26 -3.22
N ARG A 234 -14.46 -17.38 -3.42
CA ARG A 234 -14.82 -18.41 -4.42
C ARG A 234 -16.16 -19.09 -4.13
N PHE A 235 -16.51 -19.21 -2.86
CA PHE A 235 -17.71 -19.92 -2.44
C PHE A 235 -18.84 -18.95 -2.12
N ILE A 236 -18.76 -17.67 -2.55
CA ILE A 236 -19.81 -16.69 -2.28
C ILE A 236 -21.17 -17.23 -2.75
N THR A 237 -22.00 -17.51 -1.75
CA THR A 237 -23.42 -17.81 -1.85
C THR A 237 -24.18 -16.80 -1.01
N THR A 238 -25.48 -16.68 -1.23
CA THR A 238 -26.33 -15.77 -0.42
C THR A 238 -26.21 -16.04 1.08
N LEU A 239 -26.15 -17.31 1.48
CA LEU A 239 -25.97 -17.71 2.87
C LEU A 239 -24.59 -17.29 3.40
N LEU A 240 -23.53 -17.54 2.63
CA LEU A 240 -22.17 -17.17 3.03
C LEU A 240 -21.99 -15.66 3.13
N VAL A 241 -22.63 -14.86 2.26
CA VAL A 241 -22.61 -13.40 2.37
C VAL A 241 -23.32 -12.91 3.63
N GLN A 242 -24.42 -13.54 4.03
CA GLN A 242 -25.11 -13.19 5.29
C GLN A 242 -24.27 -13.55 6.52
N ILE A 243 -23.66 -14.75 6.54
CA ILE A 243 -22.73 -15.16 7.60
C ILE A 243 -21.55 -14.20 7.67
N PHE A 244 -21.00 -13.81 6.52
CA PHE A 244 -19.90 -12.87 6.40
C PHE A 244 -20.26 -11.49 6.96
N ILE A 245 -21.41 -10.94 6.57
CA ILE A 245 -21.91 -9.67 7.11
C ILE A 245 -22.12 -9.77 8.63
N ALA A 246 -22.68 -10.87 9.12
CA ALA A 246 -22.87 -11.09 10.56
C ALA A 246 -21.54 -11.15 11.33
N LEU A 247 -20.53 -11.85 10.79
CA LEU A 247 -19.19 -11.93 11.36
C LEU A 247 -18.54 -10.55 11.44
N ILE A 248 -18.75 -9.70 10.43
CA ILE A 248 -18.19 -8.34 10.39
C ILE A 248 -18.88 -7.43 11.39
N ILE A 249 -20.21 -7.49 11.48
CA ILE A 249 -20.95 -6.73 12.50
C ILE A 249 -20.46 -7.13 13.89
N SER A 250 -20.35 -8.44 14.15
CA SER A 250 -19.83 -8.98 15.41
C SER A 250 -18.39 -8.51 15.68
N GLY A 251 -17.49 -8.63 14.69
CA GLY A 251 -16.09 -8.23 14.83
C GLY A 251 -15.91 -6.72 15.06
N LEU A 252 -16.66 -5.87 14.37
CA LEU A 252 -16.64 -4.41 14.57
C LEU A 252 -17.12 -4.04 15.96
N LEU A 253 -18.24 -4.62 16.41
CA LEU A 253 -18.77 -4.40 17.76
C LEU A 253 -17.79 -4.90 18.84
N LEU A 254 -17.15 -6.06 18.62
CA LEU A 254 -16.15 -6.62 19.54
C LEU A 254 -14.93 -5.70 19.66
N VAL A 255 -14.33 -5.28 18.53
CA VAL A 255 -13.17 -4.37 18.54
C VAL A 255 -13.53 -3.04 19.20
N CYS A 256 -14.69 -2.47 18.88
CA CYS A 256 -15.18 -1.25 19.51
C CYS A 256 -15.36 -1.41 21.03
N GLY A 257 -16.00 -2.51 21.45
CA GLY A 257 -16.22 -2.80 22.87
C GLY A 257 -14.93 -3.00 23.64
N VAL A 258 -13.97 -3.75 23.08
CA VAL A 258 -12.65 -3.97 23.70
C VAL A 258 -11.85 -2.68 23.81
N LEU A 259 -11.87 -1.80 22.80
CA LEU A 259 -11.18 -0.51 22.88
C LEU A 259 -11.75 0.39 23.98
N TRP A 260 -13.07 0.45 24.12
CA TRP A 260 -13.73 1.19 25.20
C TRP A 260 -13.48 0.58 26.58
N TRP A 261 -13.49 -0.76 26.68
CA TRP A 261 -13.17 -1.46 27.92
C TRP A 261 -11.71 -1.22 28.33
N LEU A 262 -10.75 -1.35 27.41
CA LEU A 262 -9.35 -1.03 27.66
C LEU A 262 -9.17 0.44 28.07
N TYR A 263 -9.89 1.37 27.44
CA TYR A 263 -9.84 2.78 27.84
C TYR A 263 -10.34 2.97 29.27
N TYR A 264 -11.46 2.34 29.62
CA TYR A 264 -12.01 2.38 30.98
C TYR A 264 -11.02 1.79 32.01
N ASP A 265 -10.44 0.62 31.72
CA ASP A 265 -9.44 -0.05 32.55
C ASP A 265 -8.23 0.87 32.82
N TYR A 266 -7.65 1.45 31.76
CA TYR A 266 -6.54 2.40 31.85
C TYR A 266 -6.88 3.67 32.64
N THR A 267 -8.13 4.14 32.59
CA THR A 267 -8.55 5.33 33.37
C THR A 267 -8.76 5.03 34.86
N HIS A 268 -9.12 3.80 35.22
CA HIS A 268 -9.44 3.42 36.60
C HIS A 268 -8.23 2.94 37.40
N ASP A 269 -7.21 2.38 36.76
CA ASP A 269 -6.02 1.81 37.41
C ASP A 269 -4.88 2.82 37.64
N LEU A 270 -5.20 4.12 37.66
CA LEU A 270 -4.20 5.18 37.48
C LEU A 270 -3.47 5.57 38.78
N SER A 271 -2.35 4.91 39.10
CA SER A 271 -1.24 5.53 39.86
C SER A 271 -0.38 6.32 38.87
N ILE A 272 -0.66 7.61 38.71
CA ILE A 272 0.07 8.51 37.80
C ILE A 272 1.53 8.62 38.24
N GLU A 273 2.45 7.97 37.51
CA GLU A 273 3.89 8.30 37.62
C GLU A 273 4.67 8.29 36.30
N LEU A 274 4.11 7.84 35.16
CA LEU A 274 4.85 7.79 33.88
C LEU A 274 4.15 8.50 32.70
N ASP A 275 4.83 9.45 32.05
CA ASP A 275 4.32 10.21 30.88
C ASP A 275 3.90 9.31 29.70
N THR A 276 4.50 8.13 29.57
CA THR A 276 4.24 7.15 28.51
C THR A 276 2.83 6.56 28.56
N GLU A 277 2.27 6.37 29.77
CA GLU A 277 0.91 5.83 29.93
C GLU A 277 -0.16 6.85 29.57
N ARG A 278 0.10 8.13 29.89
CA ARG A 278 -0.78 9.25 29.53
C ARG A 278 -0.93 9.40 28.01
N GLU A 279 0.15 9.20 27.25
CA GLU A 279 0.10 9.25 25.79
C GLU A 279 -0.64 8.05 25.18
N ASN A 280 -0.40 6.85 25.71
CA ASN A 280 -1.11 5.64 25.29
C ASN A 280 -2.62 5.76 25.54
N MET A 281 -3.02 6.34 26.68
CA MET A 281 -4.42 6.62 27.01
C MET A 281 -5.07 7.55 25.98
N LYS A 282 -4.39 8.65 25.60
CA LYS A 282 -4.87 9.58 24.56
C LYS A 282 -5.02 8.88 23.20
N CYS A 283 -4.05 8.04 22.81
CA CYS A 283 -4.11 7.27 21.58
C CYS A 283 -5.26 6.26 21.58
N LEU A 284 -5.44 5.55 22.70
CA LEU A 284 -6.50 4.57 22.89
C LEU A 284 -7.89 5.20 22.82
N LEU A 285 -8.08 6.38 23.43
CA LEU A 285 -9.30 7.17 23.28
C LEU A 285 -9.53 7.55 21.81
N GLY A 286 -8.48 8.02 21.11
CA GLY A 286 -8.53 8.32 19.69
C GLY A 286 -8.98 7.11 18.86
N PHE A 287 -8.41 5.92 19.10
CA PHE A 287 -8.78 4.68 18.43
C PHE A 287 -10.22 4.27 18.74
N ALA A 288 -10.69 4.39 19.99
CA ALA A 288 -12.06 4.08 20.36
C ALA A 288 -13.07 4.97 19.62
N ILE A 289 -12.81 6.27 19.55
CA ILE A 289 -13.66 7.22 18.81
C ILE A 289 -13.67 6.90 17.31
N VAL A 290 -12.49 6.72 16.70
CA VAL A 290 -12.36 6.41 15.28
C VAL A 290 -13.04 5.08 14.93
N SER A 291 -12.84 4.05 15.75
CA SER A 291 -13.48 2.73 15.59
C SER A 291 -15.01 2.83 15.67
N THR A 292 -15.54 3.64 16.60
CA THR A 292 -16.98 3.89 16.73
C THR A 292 -17.56 4.55 15.47
N VAL A 293 -16.88 5.58 14.95
CA VAL A 293 -17.31 6.29 13.72
C VAL A 293 -17.26 5.35 12.51
N ILE A 294 -16.18 4.59 12.34
CA ILE A 294 -16.05 3.63 11.24
C ILE A 294 -17.15 2.57 11.33
N THR A 295 -17.40 2.03 12.53
CA THR A 295 -18.46 1.04 12.76
C THR A 295 -19.83 1.59 12.38
N ALA A 296 -20.17 2.81 12.80
CA ALA A 296 -21.43 3.46 12.46
C ALA A 296 -21.59 3.67 10.93
N VAL A 297 -20.53 4.10 10.25
CA VAL A 297 -20.53 4.28 8.78
C VAL A 297 -20.70 2.94 8.07
N VAL A 298 -19.94 1.92 8.46
CA VAL A 298 -20.01 0.58 7.83
C VAL A 298 -21.38 -0.04 8.04
N LEU A 299 -21.96 0.04 9.25
CA LEU A 299 -23.31 -0.44 9.53
C LEU A 299 -24.38 0.28 8.70
N SER A 300 -24.25 1.60 8.54
CA SER A 300 -25.14 2.40 7.69
C SER A 300 -25.06 1.96 6.23
N LEU A 301 -23.85 1.72 5.71
CA LEU A 301 -23.64 1.22 4.35
C LEU A 301 -24.25 -0.19 4.18
N ILE A 302 -23.99 -1.11 5.12
CA ILE A 302 -24.58 -2.47 5.10
C ILE A 302 -26.12 -2.38 5.05
N PHE A 303 -26.72 -1.50 5.85
CA PHE A 303 -28.17 -1.32 5.89
C PHE A 303 -28.75 -0.80 4.57
N VAL A 304 -28.10 0.20 3.95
CA VAL A 304 -28.51 0.74 2.64
C VAL A 304 -28.39 -0.35 1.56
N PHE A 305 -27.32 -1.12 1.61
CA PHE A 305 -26.98 -2.12 0.61
C PHE A 305 -27.74 -3.44 0.77
N ARG A 306 -28.37 -3.73 1.92
CA ARG A 306 -29.08 -5.01 2.16
C ARG A 306 -30.01 -5.48 1.03
N LYS A 307 -30.71 -4.55 0.36
CA LYS A 307 -31.67 -4.87 -0.72
C LYS A 307 -31.00 -5.35 -2.01
N ARG A 308 -29.70 -5.14 -2.17
CA ARG A 308 -28.92 -5.46 -3.37
C ARG A 308 -28.04 -6.72 -3.21
N ILE A 309 -28.10 -7.41 -2.05
CA ILE A 309 -27.29 -8.60 -1.77
C ILE A 309 -27.54 -9.71 -2.80
N LYS A 310 -28.81 -10.02 -3.11
CA LYS A 310 -29.17 -11.11 -4.04
C LYS A 310 -28.61 -10.89 -5.46
N LEU A 311 -28.76 -9.67 -5.99
CA LEU A 311 -28.24 -9.32 -7.32
C LEU A 311 -26.73 -9.53 -7.38
N THR A 312 -26.03 -9.22 -6.30
CA THR A 312 -24.58 -9.30 -6.27
C THR A 312 -24.08 -10.72 -6.06
N THR A 313 -24.78 -11.54 -5.29
CA THR A 313 -24.43 -12.95 -5.18
C THR A 313 -24.51 -13.66 -6.53
N GLU A 314 -25.50 -13.32 -7.36
CA GLU A 314 -25.58 -13.81 -8.74
C GLU A 314 -24.37 -13.36 -9.57
N LEU A 315 -23.97 -12.09 -9.44
CA LEU A 315 -22.79 -11.55 -10.12
C LEU A 315 -21.48 -12.24 -9.68
N PHE A 316 -21.29 -12.44 -8.37
CA PHE A 316 -20.10 -13.13 -7.84
C PHE A 316 -20.05 -14.59 -8.26
N GLN A 317 -21.19 -15.28 -8.40
CA GLN A 317 -21.21 -16.63 -8.95
C GLN A 317 -20.64 -16.67 -10.38
N VAL A 318 -20.93 -15.65 -11.19
CA VAL A 318 -20.38 -15.57 -12.55
C VAL A 318 -18.90 -15.22 -12.54
N ILE A 319 -18.48 -14.30 -11.68
CA ILE A 319 -17.06 -14.01 -11.45
C ILE A 319 -16.32 -15.29 -11.04
N ASN A 320 -16.89 -16.06 -10.11
CA ASN A 320 -16.33 -17.31 -9.63
C ASN A 320 -16.28 -18.39 -10.72
N LYS A 321 -17.25 -18.43 -11.63
CA LYS A 321 -17.22 -19.27 -12.84
C LYS A 321 -16.04 -18.88 -13.73
N ALA A 322 -15.87 -17.59 -14.01
CA ALA A 322 -14.77 -17.07 -14.82
C ALA A 322 -13.38 -17.35 -14.19
N ILE A 323 -13.25 -17.16 -12.88
CA ILE A 323 -12.02 -17.48 -12.14
C ILE A 323 -11.76 -18.99 -12.12
N SER A 324 -12.81 -19.82 -12.03
CA SER A 324 -12.65 -21.28 -12.04
C SER A 324 -12.18 -21.80 -13.40
N SER A 325 -12.47 -21.10 -14.50
CA SER A 325 -11.90 -21.36 -15.82
C SER A 325 -10.40 -20.99 -15.91
N SER A 326 -9.87 -20.21 -14.97
CA SER A 326 -8.47 -19.78 -14.93
C SER A 326 -7.95 -19.69 -13.49
N PRO A 327 -7.75 -20.83 -12.81
CA PRO A 327 -7.45 -20.88 -11.37
C PRO A 327 -6.13 -20.17 -11.00
N PHE A 328 -5.20 -20.06 -11.95
CA PHE A 328 -3.95 -19.34 -11.76
C PHE A 328 -4.16 -17.84 -11.44
N LEU A 329 -5.35 -17.27 -11.69
CA LEU A 329 -5.67 -15.86 -11.41
C LEU A 329 -5.54 -15.52 -9.92
N LEU A 330 -5.76 -16.52 -9.06
CA LEU A 330 -5.69 -16.35 -7.60
C LEU A 330 -4.25 -16.36 -7.08
N PHE A 331 -3.31 -16.90 -7.84
CA PHE A 331 -1.88 -16.82 -7.49
C PHE A 331 -1.24 -15.53 -7.99
N GLN A 332 -1.96 -14.75 -8.81
CA GLN A 332 -1.47 -13.53 -9.39
C GLN A 332 -0.98 -12.49 -8.35
N PRO A 333 -1.70 -12.25 -7.24
CA PRO A 333 -1.26 -11.26 -6.25
C PRO A 333 0.02 -11.64 -5.51
N LEU A 334 0.36 -12.94 -5.43
CA LEU A 334 1.51 -13.40 -4.66
C LEU A 334 2.82 -12.88 -5.25
N TRP A 335 2.98 -12.98 -6.57
CA TRP A 335 4.18 -12.49 -7.22
C TRP A 335 4.19 -10.96 -7.28
N THR A 336 3.05 -10.29 -7.47
CA THR A 336 2.96 -8.81 -7.35
C THR A 336 3.39 -8.34 -5.97
N PHE A 337 2.89 -9.01 -4.92
CA PHE A 337 3.21 -8.69 -3.53
C PHE A 337 4.68 -8.91 -3.21
N ALA A 338 5.26 -10.03 -3.68
CA ALA A 338 6.69 -10.31 -3.51
C ALA A 338 7.56 -9.24 -4.20
N ILE A 339 7.21 -8.82 -5.42
CA ILE A 339 7.92 -7.76 -6.14
C ILE A 339 7.80 -6.42 -5.42
N LEU A 340 6.61 -6.07 -4.92
CA LEU A 340 6.39 -4.83 -4.15
C LEU A 340 7.21 -4.81 -2.85
N ILE A 341 7.21 -5.91 -2.07
CA ILE A 341 8.03 -6.01 -0.86
C ILE A 341 9.51 -5.85 -1.20
N PHE A 342 9.99 -6.59 -2.21
CA PHE A 342 11.39 -6.52 -2.62
C PHE A 342 11.77 -5.09 -3.02
N PHE A 343 10.93 -4.43 -3.82
CA PHE A 343 11.12 -3.04 -4.22
C PHE A 343 11.12 -2.09 -3.01
N TRP A 344 10.18 -2.21 -2.08
CA TRP A 344 10.12 -1.34 -0.89
C TRP A 344 11.32 -1.55 0.04
N VAL A 345 11.78 -2.78 0.23
CA VAL A 345 12.99 -3.08 1.02
C VAL A 345 14.21 -2.42 0.38
N LEU A 346 14.39 -2.57 -0.94
CA LEU A 346 15.45 -1.89 -1.67
C LEU A 346 15.33 -0.37 -1.56
N TRP A 347 14.12 0.17 -1.71
CA TRP A 347 13.87 1.61 -1.61
C TRP A 347 14.24 2.18 -0.24
N VAL A 348 13.87 1.49 0.85
CA VAL A 348 14.24 1.87 2.22
C VAL A 348 15.74 1.77 2.43
N ALA A 349 16.38 0.70 1.93
CA ALA A 349 17.83 0.53 2.03
C ALA A 349 18.59 1.67 1.33
N VAL A 350 18.16 2.05 0.12
CA VAL A 350 18.71 3.20 -0.62
C VAL A 350 18.47 4.50 0.12
N LEU A 351 17.27 4.72 0.67
CA LEU A 351 16.96 5.92 1.44
C LEU A 351 17.86 6.05 2.67
N LEU A 352 18.01 4.98 3.45
CA LEU A 352 18.86 4.95 4.64
C LEU A 352 20.34 5.19 4.27
N SER A 353 20.81 4.53 3.21
CA SER A 353 22.18 4.71 2.70
C SER A 353 22.43 6.14 2.21
N LEU A 354 21.48 6.72 1.46
CA LEU A 354 21.52 8.10 0.99
C LEU A 354 21.53 9.09 2.17
N GLY A 355 20.77 8.82 3.23
CA GLY A 355 20.77 9.62 4.45
C GLY A 355 22.12 9.62 5.18
N THR A 356 22.97 8.62 4.96
CA THR A 356 24.35 8.64 5.45
C THR A 356 25.32 9.39 4.55
N ALA A 357 25.00 9.65 3.28
CA ALA A 357 25.92 10.31 2.37
C ALA A 357 26.12 11.78 2.79
N GLY A 358 27.38 12.17 3.04
CA GLY A 358 27.72 13.48 3.57
C GLY A 358 29.22 13.62 3.77
N ALA A 359 29.73 14.84 3.57
CA ALA A 359 31.15 15.15 3.76
C ALA A 359 31.43 15.44 5.23
N ALA A 360 32.58 14.97 5.73
CA ALA A 360 33.06 15.30 7.06
C ALA A 360 33.48 16.78 7.10
N GLN A 361 32.94 17.53 8.06
CA GLN A 361 33.38 18.88 8.40
C GLN A 361 33.82 18.91 9.86
N VAL A 362 34.88 19.65 10.14
CA VAL A 362 35.41 19.81 11.49
C VAL A 362 34.79 21.05 12.13
N ILE A 363 34.25 20.89 13.34
CA ILE A 363 33.69 21.97 14.15
C ILE A 363 34.76 22.42 15.18
N GLU A 364 34.56 23.61 15.77
CA GLU A 364 35.33 24.06 16.93
C GLU A 364 35.44 22.95 17.99
N GLY A 365 36.66 22.72 18.49
CA GLY A 365 36.97 21.60 19.40
C GLY A 365 37.45 20.31 18.74
N GLY A 366 37.63 20.29 17.41
CA GLY A 366 38.19 19.14 16.69
C GLY A 366 37.22 17.97 16.49
N GLN A 367 35.93 18.21 16.70
CA GLN A 367 34.83 17.25 16.46
C GLN A 367 34.46 17.21 14.98
N VAL A 368 33.93 16.08 14.52
CA VAL A 368 33.55 15.85 13.12
C VAL A 368 32.04 15.70 12.99
N GLU A 369 31.44 16.53 12.17
CA GLU A 369 30.03 16.45 11.77
C GLU A 369 29.93 16.12 10.28
N TYR A 370 28.94 15.30 9.92
CA TYR A 370 28.69 14.95 8.53
C TYR A 370 27.51 15.77 8.00
N GLN A 371 27.81 16.75 7.16
CA GLN A 371 26.76 17.56 6.53
C GLN A 371 26.30 16.93 5.21
N PRO A 372 24.98 16.80 4.99
CA PRO A 372 24.46 16.30 3.72
C PRO A 372 24.73 17.33 2.61
N LEU A 373 25.17 16.86 1.44
CA LEU A 373 25.35 17.72 0.27
C LEU A 373 24.00 18.27 -0.21
N VAL A 374 23.97 19.51 -0.70
CA VAL A 374 22.76 20.18 -1.20
C VAL A 374 22.00 19.34 -2.26
N GLY A 375 22.73 18.61 -3.10
CA GLY A 375 22.15 17.71 -4.10
C GLY A 375 21.29 16.57 -3.53
N ILE A 376 21.61 16.08 -2.32
CA ILE A 376 20.88 14.99 -1.65
C ILE A 376 19.43 15.41 -1.34
N ARG A 377 19.21 16.70 -1.05
CA ARG A 377 17.87 17.23 -0.77
C ARG A 377 16.92 17.11 -1.97
N TYR A 378 17.44 17.25 -3.19
CA TYR A 378 16.65 17.06 -4.42
C TYR A 378 16.48 15.58 -4.77
N MET A 379 17.49 14.75 -4.51
CA MET A 379 17.42 13.30 -4.71
C MET A 379 16.32 12.66 -3.86
N TRP A 380 16.04 13.18 -2.67
CA TRP A 380 14.99 12.66 -1.78
C TRP A 380 13.60 12.72 -2.43
N TRP A 381 13.21 13.86 -3.01
CA TRP A 381 11.91 14.01 -3.69
C TRP A 381 11.80 13.11 -4.91
N TYR A 382 12.89 13.00 -5.68
CA TYR A 382 12.95 12.12 -6.83
C TYR A 382 12.74 10.65 -6.42
N HIS A 383 13.42 10.22 -5.34
CA HIS A 383 13.29 8.87 -4.78
C HIS A 383 11.87 8.60 -4.27
N LEU A 384 11.22 9.57 -3.62
CA LEU A 384 9.84 9.46 -3.15
C LEU A 384 8.83 9.35 -4.30
N ILE A 385 8.97 10.18 -5.34
CA ILE A 385 8.12 10.07 -6.55
C ILE A 385 8.33 8.69 -7.19
N GLY A 386 9.57 8.19 -7.21
CA GLY A 386 9.91 6.87 -7.70
C GLY A 386 9.23 5.73 -6.93
N LEU A 387 9.08 5.84 -5.60
CA LEU A 387 8.34 4.89 -4.78
C LEU A 387 6.88 4.77 -5.26
N ILE A 388 6.20 5.91 -5.39
CA ILE A 388 4.78 5.97 -5.71
C ILE A 388 4.55 5.48 -7.14
N TRP A 389 5.28 6.06 -8.11
CA TRP A 389 5.06 5.75 -9.53
C TRP A 389 5.38 4.29 -9.85
N THR A 390 6.48 3.76 -9.32
CA THR A 390 6.85 2.35 -9.51
C THR A 390 5.84 1.41 -8.87
N SER A 391 5.35 1.72 -7.66
CA SER A 391 4.33 0.89 -7.00
C SER A 391 3.03 0.86 -7.80
N GLU A 392 2.58 2.02 -8.31
CA GLU A 392 1.39 2.08 -9.18
C GLU A 392 1.60 1.35 -10.51
N PHE A 393 2.82 1.39 -11.08
CA PHE A 393 3.16 0.63 -12.28
C PHE A 393 3.07 -0.88 -12.03
N ILE A 394 3.63 -1.39 -10.93
CA ILE A 394 3.57 -2.80 -10.57
C ILE A 394 2.11 -3.26 -10.38
N LEU A 395 1.28 -2.46 -9.68
CA LEU A 395 -0.15 -2.75 -9.51
C LEU A 395 -0.92 -2.70 -10.84
N THR A 396 -0.59 -1.76 -11.73
CA THR A 396 -1.18 -1.67 -13.07
C THR A 396 -0.84 -2.90 -13.92
N CYS A 397 0.40 -3.41 -13.81
CA CYS A 397 0.79 -4.64 -14.50
C CYS A 397 -0.07 -5.84 -14.05
N GLN A 398 -0.37 -5.94 -12.75
CA GLN A 398 -1.32 -6.94 -12.24
C GLN A 398 -2.71 -6.76 -12.88
N GLN A 399 -3.25 -5.53 -12.88
CA GLN A 399 -4.57 -5.23 -13.43
C GLN A 399 -4.69 -5.59 -14.91
N MET A 400 -3.75 -5.13 -15.74
CA MET A 400 -3.74 -5.44 -17.18
C MET A 400 -3.56 -6.93 -17.46
N THR A 401 -2.76 -7.63 -16.66
CA THR A 401 -2.56 -9.06 -16.86
C THR A 401 -3.83 -9.86 -16.56
N ILE A 402 -4.53 -9.53 -15.46
CA ILE A 402 -5.81 -10.15 -15.10
C ILE A 402 -6.87 -9.83 -16.15
N ALA A 403 -7.00 -8.56 -16.55
CA ALA A 403 -7.95 -8.14 -17.57
C ALA A 403 -7.71 -8.86 -18.91
N GLY A 404 -6.45 -8.97 -19.34
CA GLY A 404 -6.09 -9.67 -20.58
C GLY A 404 -6.36 -11.17 -20.54
N ALA A 405 -6.09 -11.84 -19.41
CA ALA A 405 -6.41 -13.25 -19.23
C ALA A 405 -7.93 -13.47 -19.29
N LEU A 406 -8.70 -12.64 -18.57
CA LEU A 406 -10.16 -12.69 -18.58
C LEU A 406 -10.75 -12.43 -19.97
N VAL A 407 -10.29 -11.41 -20.68
CA VAL A 407 -10.74 -11.08 -22.04
C VAL A 407 -10.49 -12.26 -22.98
N THR A 408 -9.32 -12.90 -22.88
CA THR A 408 -8.97 -14.07 -23.70
C THR A 408 -9.90 -15.25 -23.42
N CYS A 409 -10.24 -15.50 -22.15
CA CYS A 409 -11.17 -16.55 -21.79
C CYS A 409 -12.63 -16.23 -22.15
N TYR A 410 -13.06 -14.98 -21.96
CA TYR A 410 -14.45 -14.54 -22.20
C TYR A 410 -14.81 -14.59 -23.68
N PHE A 411 -13.95 -14.06 -24.55
CA PHE A 411 -14.19 -14.05 -26.00
C PHE A 411 -13.73 -15.34 -26.70
N ASN A 412 -13.39 -16.40 -25.96
CA ASN A 412 -13.13 -17.71 -26.56
C ASN A 412 -14.45 -18.41 -26.92
N ARG A 413 -14.67 -18.62 -28.22
CA ARG A 413 -15.84 -19.33 -28.74
C ARG A 413 -15.82 -20.83 -28.45
N ASN A 414 -14.64 -21.45 -28.41
CA ASN A 414 -14.52 -22.88 -28.19
C ASN A 414 -14.30 -23.20 -26.71
N LYS A 415 -15.39 -23.43 -25.96
CA LYS A 415 -15.32 -23.76 -24.53
C LYS A 415 -14.64 -25.11 -24.25
N ASN A 416 -14.55 -25.99 -25.25
CA ASN A 416 -13.89 -27.30 -25.14
C ASN A 416 -12.37 -27.21 -25.36
N ASP A 417 -11.86 -26.06 -25.80
CA ASP A 417 -10.44 -25.80 -26.04
C ASP A 417 -10.05 -24.46 -25.36
N PRO A 418 -9.89 -24.47 -24.02
CA PRO A 418 -9.54 -23.26 -23.29
C PRO A 418 -8.11 -22.81 -23.63
N PRO A 419 -7.83 -21.49 -23.63
CA PRO A 419 -6.50 -20.98 -23.92
C PRO A 419 -5.47 -21.51 -22.93
N ASP A 420 -4.35 -22.03 -23.43
CA ASP A 420 -3.25 -22.51 -22.61
C ASP A 420 -2.59 -21.35 -21.85
N ARG A 421 -2.54 -21.46 -20.52
CA ARG A 421 -1.82 -20.52 -19.62
C ARG A 421 -2.16 -19.03 -19.90
N PRO A 422 -3.43 -18.61 -19.81
CA PRO A 422 -3.89 -17.29 -20.26
C PRO A 422 -3.21 -16.13 -19.53
N ILE A 423 -2.79 -16.34 -18.29
CA ILE A 423 -2.06 -15.33 -17.49
C ILE A 423 -0.66 -15.10 -18.02
N LEU A 424 0.08 -16.16 -18.31
CA LEU A 424 1.45 -16.04 -18.78
C LEU A 424 1.47 -15.42 -20.19
N TRP A 425 0.50 -15.80 -21.02
CA TRP A 425 0.28 -15.18 -22.32
C TRP A 425 -0.09 -13.70 -22.20
N SER A 426 -1.03 -13.34 -21.31
CA SER A 426 -1.42 -11.96 -21.04
C SER A 426 -0.25 -11.11 -20.52
N LEU A 427 0.58 -11.68 -19.64
CA LEU A 427 1.78 -11.03 -19.11
C LEU A 427 2.81 -10.77 -20.22
N SER A 428 3.01 -11.75 -21.11
CA SER A 428 3.87 -11.59 -22.28
C SER A 428 3.34 -10.49 -23.21
N ILE A 429 2.04 -10.48 -23.49
CA ILE A 429 1.42 -9.42 -24.31
C ILE A 429 1.63 -8.04 -23.68
N LEU A 430 1.47 -7.93 -22.36
CA LEU A 430 1.68 -6.68 -21.63
C LEU A 430 3.11 -6.16 -21.84
N PHE A 431 4.13 -6.98 -21.57
CA PHE A 431 5.52 -6.54 -21.66
C PHE A 431 6.03 -6.39 -23.10
N CYS A 432 5.49 -7.14 -24.06
CA CYS A 432 5.90 -7.04 -25.46
C CYS A 432 5.22 -5.89 -26.22
N TYR A 433 3.97 -5.55 -25.90
CA TYR A 433 3.18 -4.60 -26.70
C TYR A 433 2.56 -3.43 -25.91
N HIS A 434 2.21 -3.61 -24.65
CA HIS A 434 1.37 -2.65 -23.91
C HIS A 434 2.02 -2.03 -22.66
N GLN A 435 3.34 -2.14 -22.52
CA GLN A 435 4.07 -1.55 -21.40
C GLN A 435 3.93 -0.03 -21.35
N GLY A 436 3.93 0.65 -22.49
CA GLY A 436 3.71 2.11 -22.56
C GLY A 436 2.33 2.52 -22.04
N THR A 437 1.27 1.77 -22.38
CA THR A 437 -0.09 2.00 -21.88
C THR A 437 -0.13 1.88 -20.36
N ALA A 438 0.49 0.83 -19.81
CA ALA A 438 0.57 0.60 -18.37
C ALA A 438 1.28 1.76 -17.65
N ILE A 439 2.42 2.22 -18.20
CA ILE A 439 3.20 3.35 -17.66
C ILE A 439 2.39 4.64 -17.68
N LYS A 440 1.72 4.94 -18.79
CA LYS A 440 0.92 6.16 -18.94
C LYS A 440 -0.25 6.18 -17.96
N GLY A 441 -0.95 5.05 -17.82
CA GLY A 441 -2.04 4.94 -16.86
C GLY A 441 -1.58 5.00 -15.40
N SER A 442 -0.46 4.36 -15.05
CA SER A 442 0.11 4.44 -13.69
C SER A 442 0.64 5.83 -13.35
N PHE A 443 1.19 6.54 -14.34
CA PHE A 443 1.60 7.95 -14.17
C PHE A 443 0.38 8.84 -13.91
N LEU A 444 -0.71 8.66 -14.67
CA LEU A 444 -1.95 9.42 -14.47
C LEU A 444 -2.51 9.22 -13.05
N MET A 445 -2.50 7.98 -12.54
CA MET A 445 -2.87 7.68 -11.14
C MET A 445 -1.93 8.35 -10.13
N THR A 446 -0.63 8.40 -10.42
CA THR A 446 0.36 9.03 -9.55
C THR A 446 0.13 10.54 -9.44
N VAL A 447 -0.11 11.19 -10.58
CA VAL A 447 -0.37 12.65 -10.67
C VAL A 447 -1.66 13.05 -9.94
N THR A 448 -2.66 12.18 -9.83
CA THR A 448 -3.90 12.50 -9.09
C THR A 448 -3.77 12.24 -7.59
N ARG A 449 -2.99 11.23 -7.18
CA ARG A 449 -2.79 10.91 -5.77
C ARG A 449 -1.92 11.93 -5.02
N ILE A 450 -0.83 12.41 -5.64
CA ILE A 450 0.13 13.31 -4.97
C ILE A 450 -0.53 14.64 -4.51
N PRO A 451 -1.24 15.39 -5.37
CA PRO A 451 -1.88 16.65 -4.98
C PRO A 451 -2.94 16.48 -3.88
N ARG A 452 -3.69 15.37 -3.88
CA ARG A 452 -4.68 15.07 -2.84
C ARG A 452 -4.04 14.89 -1.47
N THR A 453 -2.93 14.16 -1.41
CA THR A 453 -2.17 13.97 -0.16
C THR A 453 -1.61 15.30 0.35
N ILE A 454 -1.04 16.10 -0.54
CA ILE A 454 -0.52 17.44 -0.22
C ILE A 454 -1.64 18.36 0.28
N LEU A 455 -2.80 18.38 -0.37
CA LEU A 455 -3.94 19.21 0.01
C LEU A 455 -4.50 18.81 1.39
N MET A 456 -4.55 17.51 1.69
CA MET A 456 -4.97 17.01 3.00
C MET A 456 -3.98 17.42 4.10
N TYR A 457 -2.68 17.32 3.83
CA TYR A 457 -1.65 17.77 4.76
C TYR A 457 -1.76 19.26 5.03
N LEU A 458 -1.84 20.08 3.97
CA LEU A 458 -1.97 21.53 4.07
C LEU A 458 -3.24 21.96 4.81
N HIS A 459 -4.37 21.27 4.59
CA HIS A 459 -5.61 21.54 5.32
C HIS A 459 -5.45 21.32 6.83
N ASN A 460 -4.78 20.23 7.22
CA ASN A 460 -4.57 19.91 8.63
C ASN A 460 -3.63 20.91 9.32
N THR A 461 -2.58 21.36 8.62
CA THR A 461 -1.63 22.37 9.14
C THR A 461 -2.24 23.77 9.24
N LEU A 462 -3.18 24.11 8.35
CA LEU A 462 -3.78 25.45 8.29
C LEU A 462 -5.14 25.56 8.99
N LYS A 463 -5.65 24.47 9.58
CA LYS A 463 -6.99 24.39 10.18
C LYS A 463 -7.23 25.45 11.27
N ASP A 464 -6.19 25.81 12.02
CA ASP A 464 -6.27 26.72 13.16
C ASP A 464 -5.96 28.19 12.81
N LYS A 465 -5.54 28.48 11.57
CA LYS A 465 -5.04 29.80 11.16
C LYS A 465 -5.97 30.58 10.21
N HIS A 466 -7.11 30.03 9.77
CA HIS A 466 -7.93 30.68 8.73
C HIS A 466 -9.47 30.68 8.96
N GLY A 467 -10.12 31.68 8.34
CA GLY A 467 -11.57 31.91 8.39
C GLY A 467 -12.42 30.87 7.65
N ALA A 468 -13.76 31.00 7.74
CA ALA A 468 -14.73 30.03 7.21
C ALA A 468 -14.62 29.81 5.68
N TRP A 469 -14.24 30.83 4.91
CA TRP A 469 -14.12 30.78 3.45
C TRP A 469 -13.02 29.83 2.97
N SER A 470 -11.84 29.85 3.60
CA SER A 470 -10.76 28.93 3.23
C SER A 470 -11.14 27.49 3.59
N ARG A 471 -11.78 27.26 4.74
CA ARG A 471 -12.29 25.94 5.13
C ARG A 471 -13.31 25.40 4.13
N CYS A 472 -14.18 26.24 3.59
CA CYS A 472 -15.12 25.86 2.54
C CYS A 472 -14.40 25.51 1.23
N MET A 473 -13.46 26.35 0.77
CA MET A 473 -12.66 26.07 -0.43
C MET A 473 -11.87 24.77 -0.31
N PHE A 474 -11.20 24.52 0.81
CA PHE A 474 -10.47 23.27 1.04
C PHE A 474 -11.39 22.05 1.01
N ARG A 475 -12.59 22.12 1.60
CA ARG A 475 -13.58 21.04 1.54
C ARG A 475 -14.08 20.80 0.11
N CYS A 476 -14.32 21.86 -0.64
CA CYS A 476 -14.75 21.77 -2.04
C CYS A 476 -13.66 21.17 -2.93
N CYS A 477 -12.42 21.68 -2.87
CA CYS A 477 -11.28 21.14 -3.61
C CYS A 477 -11.00 19.68 -3.23
N PHE A 478 -11.06 19.34 -1.93
CA PHE A 478 -10.90 17.96 -1.47
C PHE A 478 -11.95 17.03 -2.08
N CYS A 479 -13.22 17.44 -2.08
CA CYS A 479 -14.30 16.68 -2.71
C CYS A 479 -14.07 16.52 -4.23
N CYS A 480 -13.70 17.59 -4.94
CA CYS A 480 -13.42 17.55 -6.37
C CYS A 480 -12.26 16.62 -6.70
N PHE A 481 -11.14 16.69 -5.95
CA PHE A 481 -10.01 15.77 -6.14
C PHE A 481 -10.35 14.34 -5.78
N TRP A 482 -11.19 14.11 -4.76
CA TRP A 482 -11.68 12.77 -4.42
C TRP A 482 -12.53 12.18 -5.56
N CYS A 483 -13.48 12.96 -6.08
CA CYS A 483 -14.33 12.54 -7.19
C CYS A 483 -13.52 12.30 -8.47
N LEU A 484 -12.57 13.18 -8.77
CA LEU A 484 -11.65 13.04 -9.90
C LEU A 484 -10.81 11.76 -9.77
N ASP A 485 -10.24 11.48 -8.60
CA ASP A 485 -9.46 10.26 -8.34
C ASP A 485 -10.31 9.00 -8.55
N LYS A 486 -11.53 8.95 -8.01
CA LYS A 486 -12.42 7.78 -8.18
C LYS A 486 -12.85 7.60 -9.64
N CYS A 487 -13.18 8.68 -10.34
CA CYS A 487 -13.58 8.64 -11.75
C CYS A 487 -12.41 8.19 -12.64
N LEU A 488 -11.23 8.80 -12.47
CA LEU A 488 -10.04 8.44 -13.24
C LEU A 488 -9.61 7.00 -12.98
N ARG A 489 -9.70 6.52 -11.73
CA ARG A 489 -9.38 5.12 -11.42
C ARG A 489 -10.28 4.15 -12.17
N GLN A 490 -11.59 4.39 -12.17
CA GLN A 490 -12.54 3.57 -12.91
C GLN A 490 -12.30 3.63 -14.42
N LEU A 491 -12.07 4.83 -14.95
CA LEU A 491 -11.82 5.03 -16.37
C LEU A 491 -10.55 4.32 -16.81
N THR A 492 -9.46 4.47 -16.05
CA THR A 492 -8.18 3.82 -16.31
C THR A 492 -8.30 2.30 -16.28
N GLN A 493 -9.00 1.75 -15.29
CA GLN A 493 -9.24 0.32 -15.19
C GLN A 493 -10.02 -0.21 -16.41
N ASN A 494 -11.09 0.47 -16.79
CA ASN A 494 -11.87 0.10 -17.97
C ASN A 494 -11.07 0.29 -19.27
N ALA A 495 -10.21 1.31 -19.35
CA ALA A 495 -9.33 1.56 -20.50
C ALA A 495 -8.29 0.45 -20.67
N TYR A 496 -7.80 -0.14 -19.57
CA TYR A 496 -6.94 -1.33 -19.61
C TYR A 496 -7.65 -2.55 -20.19
N THR A 497 -8.89 -2.81 -19.76
CA THR A 497 -9.69 -3.90 -20.34
C THR A 497 -10.00 -3.64 -21.81
N ALA A 498 -10.36 -2.41 -22.19
CA ALA A 498 -10.56 -2.04 -23.59
C ALA A 498 -9.27 -2.19 -24.43
N THR A 499 -8.11 -1.86 -23.86
CA THR A 499 -6.79 -2.10 -24.47
C THR A 499 -6.57 -3.60 -24.66
N ALA A 500 -6.95 -4.43 -23.70
CA ALA A 500 -6.84 -5.89 -23.83
C ALA A 500 -7.73 -6.46 -24.95
N ILE A 501 -8.91 -5.87 -25.18
CA ILE A 501 -9.84 -6.25 -26.26
C ILE A 501 -9.30 -5.77 -27.62
N ASN A 502 -9.08 -4.47 -27.79
CA ASN A 502 -8.81 -3.86 -29.09
C ASN A 502 -7.32 -3.76 -29.45
N GLY A 503 -6.41 -3.94 -28.49
CA GLY A 503 -4.97 -3.78 -28.69
C GLY A 503 -4.54 -2.33 -28.95
N THR A 504 -5.28 -1.35 -28.43
CA THR A 504 -5.08 0.09 -28.70
C THR A 504 -4.34 0.83 -27.58
N ASP A 505 -3.82 2.03 -27.87
CA ASP A 505 -3.19 2.89 -26.86
C ASP A 505 -4.18 3.37 -25.79
N PHE A 506 -3.66 3.90 -24.69
CA PHE A 506 -4.46 4.28 -23.52
C PHE A 506 -5.56 5.31 -23.84
N CYS A 507 -5.23 6.36 -24.60
CA CYS A 507 -6.17 7.48 -24.83
C CYS A 507 -7.31 7.02 -25.73
N THR A 508 -6.99 6.25 -26.77
CA THR A 508 -7.99 5.68 -27.65
C THR A 508 -8.92 4.73 -26.89
N SER A 509 -8.37 3.83 -26.08
CA SER A 509 -9.15 2.89 -25.28
C SER A 509 -10.04 3.60 -24.24
N ALA A 510 -9.53 4.65 -23.59
CA ALA A 510 -10.33 5.48 -22.67
C ALA A 510 -11.47 6.20 -23.39
N GLN A 511 -11.24 6.71 -24.61
CA GLN A 511 -12.30 7.33 -25.40
C GLN A 511 -13.40 6.34 -25.78
N ASP A 512 -13.04 5.11 -26.16
CA ASP A 512 -13.99 4.06 -26.51
C ASP A 512 -14.85 3.65 -25.30
N VAL A 513 -14.24 3.56 -24.11
CA VAL A 513 -14.94 3.32 -22.85
C VAL A 513 -15.90 4.46 -22.50
N LEU A 514 -15.48 5.72 -22.64
CA LEU A 514 -16.34 6.88 -22.35
C LEU A 514 -17.57 6.90 -23.27
N LYS A 515 -17.38 6.59 -24.57
CA LYS A 515 -18.49 6.46 -25.51
C LYS A 515 -19.45 5.34 -25.10
N LEU A 516 -18.93 4.16 -24.77
CA LEU A 516 -19.75 3.02 -24.34
C LEU A 516 -20.51 3.32 -23.04
N SER A 517 -19.84 3.95 -22.08
CA SER A 517 -20.42 4.33 -20.79
C SER A 517 -21.54 5.36 -20.94
N SER A 518 -21.37 6.35 -21.83
CA SER A 518 -22.40 7.38 -22.08
C SER A 518 -23.72 6.81 -22.62
N LYS A 519 -23.69 5.65 -23.29
CA LYS A 519 -24.89 4.99 -23.82
C LYS A 519 -25.64 4.16 -22.79
N ASN A 520 -24.95 3.61 -21.78
CA ASN A 520 -25.47 2.57 -20.87
C ASN A 520 -25.27 2.87 -19.36
N SER A 521 -25.08 4.14 -18.99
CA SER A 521 -24.54 4.62 -17.70
C SER A 521 -25.20 4.08 -16.41
N ASN A 522 -26.53 3.98 -16.34
CA ASN A 522 -27.22 3.83 -15.05
C ASN A 522 -27.22 2.40 -14.48
N HIS A 523 -27.23 1.39 -15.34
CA HIS A 523 -27.34 -0.01 -14.89
C HIS A 523 -25.99 -0.56 -14.40
N PHE A 524 -24.92 -0.33 -15.15
CA PHE A 524 -23.60 -0.89 -14.86
C PHE A 524 -22.92 -0.24 -13.65
N THR A 525 -23.10 1.08 -13.48
CA THR A 525 -22.49 1.84 -12.37
C THR A 525 -23.03 1.39 -11.01
N SER A 526 -24.34 1.14 -10.90
CA SER A 526 -24.95 0.71 -9.62
C SER A 526 -24.53 -0.69 -9.21
N VAL A 527 -24.30 -1.60 -10.16
CA VAL A 527 -23.87 -2.98 -9.89
C VAL A 527 -22.40 -2.99 -9.47
N ASN A 528 -21.55 -2.23 -10.18
CA ASN A 528 -20.12 -2.16 -9.87
C ASN A 528 -19.86 -1.61 -8.46
N CYS A 529 -20.57 -0.54 -8.08
CA CYS A 529 -20.42 0.09 -6.77
C CYS A 529 -20.69 -0.87 -5.60
N PHE A 530 -21.60 -1.84 -5.78
CA PHE A 530 -21.92 -2.79 -4.74
C PHE A 530 -20.91 -3.93 -4.64
N GLY A 531 -20.41 -4.45 -5.77
CA GLY A 531 -19.34 -5.44 -5.77
C GLY A 531 -18.08 -4.92 -5.08
N ASP A 532 -17.69 -3.69 -5.40
CA ASP A 532 -16.64 -2.92 -4.72
C ASP A 532 -16.88 -2.86 -3.20
N PHE A 533 -18.14 -2.66 -2.77
CA PHE A 533 -18.48 -2.58 -1.35
C PHE A 533 -18.28 -3.91 -0.62
N ILE A 534 -18.69 -5.04 -1.20
CA ILE A 534 -18.44 -6.36 -0.60
C ILE A 534 -16.94 -6.63 -0.49
N ILE A 535 -16.17 -6.29 -1.53
CA ILE A 535 -14.72 -6.48 -1.54
C ILE A 535 -14.05 -5.57 -0.49
N PHE A 536 -14.50 -4.32 -0.37
CA PHE A 536 -14.09 -3.42 0.70
C PHE A 536 -14.35 -4.01 2.09
N LEU A 537 -15.51 -4.62 2.29
CA LEU A 537 -15.86 -5.25 3.56
C LEU A 537 -14.93 -6.43 3.89
N GLY A 538 -14.47 -7.18 2.88
CA GLY A 538 -13.39 -8.17 2.99
C GLY A 538 -12.08 -7.58 3.50
N LYS A 539 -11.68 -6.43 2.96
CA LYS A 539 -10.46 -5.72 3.40
C LYS A 539 -10.58 -5.26 4.85
N VAL A 540 -11.73 -4.70 5.23
CA VAL A 540 -12.01 -4.28 6.61
C VAL A 540 -11.93 -5.47 7.57
N LEU A 541 -12.50 -6.62 7.20
CA LEU A 541 -12.46 -7.83 8.03
C LEU A 541 -11.02 -8.23 8.37
N VAL A 542 -10.15 -8.35 7.35
CA VAL A 542 -8.74 -8.71 7.56
C VAL A 542 -8.07 -7.74 8.54
N VAL A 543 -8.23 -6.44 8.33
CA VAL A 543 -7.63 -5.42 9.19
C VAL A 543 -8.18 -5.50 10.62
N CYS A 544 -9.49 -5.63 10.80
CA CYS A 544 -10.11 -5.72 12.12
C CYS A 544 -9.62 -6.92 12.92
N PHE A 545 -9.55 -8.11 12.32
CA PHE A 545 -9.07 -9.30 13.01
C PHE A 545 -7.57 -9.25 13.31
N THR A 546 -6.75 -8.69 12.41
CA THR A 546 -5.32 -8.48 12.68
C THR A 546 -5.12 -7.46 13.81
N VAL A 547 -5.85 -6.34 13.81
CA VAL A 547 -5.78 -5.32 14.87
C VAL A 547 -6.27 -5.88 16.19
N PHE A 548 -7.34 -6.67 16.20
CA PHE A 548 -7.81 -7.35 17.40
C PHE A 548 -6.75 -8.30 17.98
N GLY A 549 -6.14 -9.13 17.13
CA GLY A 549 -5.03 -9.99 17.53
C GLY A 549 -3.84 -9.19 18.07
N GLY A 550 -3.53 -8.05 17.45
CA GLY A 550 -2.48 -7.14 17.91
C GLY A 550 -2.78 -6.50 19.26
N LEU A 551 -4.01 -6.00 19.46
CA LEU A 551 -4.45 -5.47 20.76
C LEU A 551 -4.33 -6.51 21.87
N MET A 552 -4.76 -7.76 21.62
CA MET A 552 -4.63 -8.84 22.60
C MET A 552 -3.18 -9.20 22.89
N ALA A 553 -2.33 -9.29 21.85
CA ALA A 553 -0.93 -9.67 22.00
C ALA A 553 -0.09 -8.58 22.68
N PHE A 554 -0.32 -7.31 22.37
CA PHE A 554 0.39 -6.19 23.01
C PHE A 554 -0.14 -5.91 24.42
N ASN A 555 -1.44 -6.08 24.68
CA ASN A 555 -2.01 -5.90 26.01
C ASN A 555 -1.50 -6.94 27.03
N TYR A 556 -1.03 -8.10 26.59
CA TYR A 556 -0.43 -9.10 27.48
C TYR A 556 0.92 -8.65 28.08
N ASN A 557 1.67 -7.78 27.40
CA ASN A 557 3.00 -7.31 27.81
C ASN A 557 3.01 -5.81 28.19
N ARG A 558 2.21 -5.43 29.21
CA ARG A 558 1.97 -4.02 29.61
C ARG A 558 3.21 -3.23 30.06
N ALA A 559 4.30 -3.89 30.46
CA ALA A 559 5.30 -3.28 31.32
C ALA A 559 6.04 -2.06 30.71
N LEU A 560 6.36 -1.99 29.41
CA LEU A 560 7.20 -0.91 28.86
C LEU A 560 7.01 -0.62 27.35
N GLN A 561 5.89 -1.00 26.72
CA GLN A 561 5.75 -0.93 25.24
C GLN A 561 4.90 0.26 24.75
N VAL A 562 5.47 1.11 23.90
CA VAL A 562 4.71 1.99 22.99
C VAL A 562 4.10 1.12 21.88
N TRP A 563 2.93 0.54 22.13
CA TRP A 563 2.31 -0.46 21.25
C TRP A 563 1.41 0.14 20.15
N ALA A 564 0.95 1.39 20.32
CA ALA A 564 0.02 2.03 19.39
C ALA A 564 0.61 2.19 17.97
N ILE A 565 1.89 2.55 17.86
CA ILE A 565 2.56 2.75 16.58
C ILE A 565 2.82 1.43 15.83
N PRO A 566 3.41 0.39 16.46
CA PRO A 566 3.48 -0.94 15.86
C PRO A 566 2.13 -1.47 15.41
N LEU A 567 1.07 -1.26 16.21
CA LEU A 567 -0.28 -1.66 15.85
C LEU A 567 -0.79 -0.96 14.59
N LEU A 568 -0.55 0.35 14.46
CA LEU A 568 -0.88 1.11 13.24
C LEU A 568 -0.08 0.63 12.03
N LEU A 569 1.20 0.31 12.20
CA LEU A 569 2.05 -0.22 11.13
C LEU A 569 1.55 -1.59 10.66
N VAL A 570 1.20 -2.47 11.60
CA VAL A 570 0.60 -3.77 11.31
C VAL A 570 -0.76 -3.62 10.64
N ALA A 571 -1.60 -2.68 11.09
CA ALA A 571 -2.88 -2.39 10.46
C ALA A 571 -2.73 -1.91 9.01
N PHE A 572 -1.76 -1.02 8.77
CA PHE A 572 -1.42 -0.54 7.43
C PHE A 572 -0.91 -1.69 6.54
N PHE A 573 -0.01 -2.53 7.06
CA PHE A 573 0.47 -3.72 6.36
C PHE A 573 -0.69 -4.68 6.03
N ALA A 574 -1.56 -4.98 7.00
CA ALA A 574 -2.71 -5.84 6.80
C ALA A 574 -3.66 -5.30 5.72
N TYR A 575 -3.87 -3.98 5.68
CA TYR A 575 -4.64 -3.34 4.61
C TYR A 575 -3.96 -3.51 3.25
N LEU A 576 -2.65 -3.30 3.16
CA LEU A 576 -1.89 -3.47 1.91
C LEU A 576 -1.97 -4.89 1.37
N VAL A 577 -1.79 -5.88 2.25
CA VAL A 577 -1.93 -7.30 1.89
C VAL A 577 -3.36 -7.56 1.41
N ALA A 578 -4.38 -7.21 2.21
CA ALA A 578 -5.77 -7.42 1.84
C ALA A 578 -6.14 -6.72 0.52
N HIS A 579 -5.63 -5.51 0.29
CA HIS A 579 -5.81 -4.77 -0.95
C HIS A 579 -5.20 -5.51 -2.14
N CYS A 580 -3.95 -6.00 -2.02
CA CYS A 580 -3.27 -6.73 -3.08
C CYS A 580 -4.07 -7.98 -3.52
N PHE A 581 -4.50 -8.79 -2.56
CA PHE A 581 -5.25 -10.04 -2.84
C PHE A 581 -6.67 -9.78 -3.33
N LEU A 582 -7.43 -8.91 -2.64
CA LEU A 582 -8.84 -8.71 -2.96
C LEU A 582 -9.05 -7.81 -4.19
N SER A 583 -8.06 -7.01 -4.60
CA SER A 583 -8.12 -6.23 -5.85
C SER A 583 -8.23 -7.08 -7.12
N VAL A 584 -7.92 -8.38 -7.05
CA VAL A 584 -8.18 -9.33 -8.15
C VAL A 584 -9.66 -9.39 -8.46
N PHE A 585 -10.50 -9.51 -7.43
CA PHE A 585 -11.95 -9.57 -7.61
C PHE A 585 -12.50 -8.25 -8.17
N GLU A 586 -11.95 -7.09 -7.75
CA GLU A 586 -12.32 -5.78 -8.30
C GLU A 586 -11.99 -5.75 -9.80
N THR A 587 -10.78 -6.17 -10.16
CA THR A 587 -10.33 -6.20 -11.56
C THR A 587 -11.15 -7.15 -12.42
N VAL A 588 -11.45 -8.36 -11.93
CA VAL A 588 -12.27 -9.33 -12.66
C VAL A 588 -13.70 -8.82 -12.83
N LEU A 589 -14.29 -8.23 -11.78
CA LEU A 589 -15.62 -7.63 -11.82
C LEU A 589 -15.70 -6.53 -12.89
N ASP A 590 -14.80 -5.55 -12.83
CA ASP A 590 -14.75 -4.43 -13.77
C ASP A 590 -14.56 -4.91 -15.21
N ALA A 591 -13.60 -5.82 -15.42
CA ALA A 591 -13.29 -6.33 -16.74
C ALA A 591 -14.43 -7.18 -17.32
N LEU A 592 -15.09 -8.00 -16.50
CA LEU A 592 -16.24 -8.81 -16.92
C LEU A 592 -17.42 -7.92 -17.32
N LEU A 593 -17.72 -6.89 -16.52
CA LEU A 593 -18.79 -5.94 -16.82
C LEU A 593 -18.52 -5.18 -18.13
N LEU A 594 -17.27 -4.80 -18.39
CA LEU A 594 -16.92 -4.15 -19.65
C LEU A 594 -17.02 -5.14 -20.83
N CYS A 595 -16.51 -6.36 -20.70
CA CYS A 595 -16.66 -7.40 -21.73
C CYS A 595 -18.13 -7.64 -22.08
N PHE A 596 -19.00 -7.71 -21.07
CA PHE A 596 -20.44 -7.84 -21.25
C PHE A 596 -21.07 -6.63 -21.95
N ALA A 597 -20.70 -5.41 -21.55
CA ALA A 597 -21.19 -4.20 -22.20
C ALA A 597 -20.76 -4.12 -23.68
N VAL A 598 -19.55 -4.59 -24.00
CA VAL A 598 -19.06 -4.70 -25.38
C VAL A 598 -19.82 -5.77 -26.14
N ASP A 599 -19.99 -6.98 -25.58
CA ASP A 599 -20.72 -8.09 -26.20
C ASP A 599 -22.15 -7.67 -26.58
N MET A 600 -22.83 -6.94 -25.68
CA MET A 600 -24.15 -6.36 -25.91
C MET A 600 -24.22 -5.30 -27.02
N GLU A 601 -23.14 -4.53 -27.22
CA GLU A 601 -23.09 -3.49 -28.27
C GLU A 601 -22.76 -4.11 -29.63
N THR A 602 -21.96 -5.19 -29.66
CA THR A 602 -21.49 -5.80 -30.91
C THR A 602 -22.34 -6.94 -31.45
N ASN A 603 -22.97 -7.70 -30.57
CA ASN A 603 -23.72 -8.91 -30.93
C ASN A 603 -25.21 -8.69 -30.62
N ASP A 604 -26.07 -9.22 -31.48
CA ASP A 604 -27.53 -9.09 -31.36
C ASP A 604 -28.21 -10.39 -30.90
N GLY A 605 -27.46 -11.49 -30.80
CA GLY A 605 -27.97 -12.80 -30.43
C GLY A 605 -28.54 -13.59 -31.60
N SER A 606 -28.41 -13.10 -32.83
CA SER A 606 -28.74 -13.85 -34.05
C SER A 606 -27.79 -15.05 -34.22
N SER A 607 -28.17 -16.00 -35.08
CA SER A 607 -27.30 -17.13 -35.45
C SER A 607 -25.97 -16.68 -36.08
N GLU A 608 -25.95 -15.52 -36.74
CA GLU A 608 -24.74 -14.94 -37.35
C GLU A 608 -23.86 -14.21 -36.31
N LYS A 609 -24.47 -13.61 -35.28
CA LYS A 609 -23.79 -12.87 -34.21
C LYS A 609 -24.32 -13.26 -32.82
N PRO A 610 -24.08 -14.51 -32.37
CA PRO A 610 -24.49 -14.95 -31.05
C PRO A 610 -23.66 -14.24 -29.96
N TYR A 611 -24.27 -14.01 -28.80
CA TYR A 611 -23.56 -13.56 -27.61
C TYR A 611 -22.49 -14.59 -27.20
N PHE A 612 -21.35 -14.11 -26.69
CA PHE A 612 -20.28 -14.99 -26.18
C PHE A 612 -20.61 -15.54 -24.79
N MET A 613 -21.47 -14.83 -24.07
CA MET A 613 -21.89 -15.16 -22.72
C MET A 613 -22.88 -16.33 -22.64
N ASP A 614 -22.89 -17.05 -21.51
CA ASP A 614 -23.90 -18.07 -21.22
C ASP A 614 -25.32 -17.47 -21.04
N GLN A 615 -26.34 -18.19 -21.52
CA GLN A 615 -27.76 -17.77 -21.46
C GLN A 615 -28.27 -17.43 -20.04
N GLU A 616 -27.69 -17.99 -18.97
CA GLU A 616 -28.05 -17.70 -17.57
C GLU A 616 -27.96 -16.20 -17.22
N PHE A 617 -27.01 -15.48 -17.83
CA PHE A 617 -26.78 -14.06 -17.53
C PHE A 617 -27.80 -13.15 -18.23
N LEU A 618 -28.41 -13.60 -19.34
CA LEU A 618 -29.57 -12.92 -19.96
C LEU A 618 -30.84 -13.07 -19.10
N VAL A 619 -30.99 -14.19 -18.39
CA VAL A 619 -32.13 -14.43 -17.49
C VAL A 619 -32.08 -13.52 -16.25
N SER A 620 -30.90 -13.25 -15.69
CA SER A 620 -30.72 -12.29 -14.58
C SER A 620 -31.11 -10.85 -14.99
N LYS A 621 -30.88 -10.47 -16.26
CA LYS A 621 -31.35 -9.19 -16.81
C LYS A 621 -32.88 -9.10 -16.85
N HIS A 622 -33.58 -10.18 -17.21
CA HIS A 622 -35.06 -10.25 -17.17
C HIS A 622 -35.66 -10.26 -15.76
N SER A 623 -34.89 -10.65 -14.74
CA SER A 623 -35.23 -10.49 -13.33
C SER A 623 -35.11 -9.03 -12.88
N THR A 624 -34.07 -8.33 -13.38
CA THR A 624 -33.78 -6.94 -13.05
C THR A 624 -34.75 -5.95 -13.70
N SER A 625 -35.19 -6.19 -14.94
CA SER A 625 -36.23 -5.39 -15.61
C SER A 625 -37.64 -5.60 -15.04
N ARG A 626 -37.92 -6.77 -14.44
CA ARG A 626 -39.19 -7.04 -13.73
C ARG A 626 -39.40 -6.16 -12.49
N CYS A 627 -38.34 -5.58 -11.93
CA CYS A 627 -38.44 -4.71 -10.75
C CYS A 627 -38.77 -3.24 -11.06
N HIS A 628 -38.87 -2.82 -12.33
CA HIS A 628 -39.00 -1.39 -12.68
C HIS A 628 -39.95 -1.05 -13.85
N LEU A 629 -40.83 -1.95 -14.30
CA LEU A 629 -41.81 -1.64 -15.35
C LEU A 629 -43.21 -1.36 -14.79
N ASN A 630 -43.78 -0.22 -15.23
CA ASN A 630 -45.15 0.23 -14.99
C ASN A 630 -46.15 -0.74 -15.67
N PRO A 631 -47.26 -1.17 -15.03
CA PRO A 631 -48.15 -2.23 -15.54
C PRO A 631 -48.86 -1.97 -16.88
N GLN A 632 -48.73 -0.78 -17.49
CA GLN A 632 -49.37 -0.47 -18.78
C GLN A 632 -48.62 -1.00 -20.01
N ASN A 633 -47.35 -1.39 -19.90
CA ASN A 633 -46.60 -1.99 -21.02
C ASN A 633 -46.70 -3.54 -21.08
N LEU A 634 -47.43 -4.15 -20.15
CA LEU A 634 -47.59 -5.61 -20.06
C LEU A 634 -48.39 -6.19 -21.25
N GLN A 635 -49.38 -5.45 -21.75
CA GLN A 635 -50.26 -5.94 -22.82
C GLN A 635 -49.55 -6.12 -24.18
N SER A 636 -48.56 -5.27 -24.48
CA SER A 636 -47.93 -5.26 -25.82
C SER A 636 -46.91 -6.37 -26.06
N VAL A 637 -46.35 -6.94 -24.97
CA VAL A 637 -45.31 -7.99 -25.03
C VAL A 637 -45.92 -9.39 -24.93
N GLU A 638 -47.08 -9.51 -24.28
CA GLU A 638 -47.82 -10.77 -24.18
C GLU A 638 -48.46 -11.15 -25.52
N ASP A 639 -48.92 -10.16 -26.31
CA ASP A 639 -49.48 -10.38 -27.65
C ASP A 639 -48.46 -10.79 -28.71
N SER A 640 -47.16 -10.45 -28.56
CA SER A 640 -46.11 -10.89 -29.48
C SER A 640 -45.66 -12.33 -29.22
N HIS A 641 -45.62 -12.75 -27.95
CA HIS A 641 -45.22 -14.11 -27.58
C HIS A 641 -46.32 -15.16 -27.80
N ILE A 642 -47.60 -14.79 -27.74
CA ILE A 642 -48.71 -15.71 -28.03
C ILE A 642 -48.83 -15.99 -29.55
N LYS A 643 -48.46 -15.04 -30.42
CA LYS A 643 -48.49 -15.25 -31.88
C LYS A 643 -47.34 -16.12 -32.42
N GLU A 644 -46.16 -16.08 -31.80
CA GLU A 644 -45.05 -16.99 -32.17
C GLU A 644 -45.23 -18.41 -31.64
N ALA A 645 -45.85 -18.59 -30.46
CA ALA A 645 -46.14 -19.91 -29.90
C ALA A 645 -47.23 -20.67 -30.69
N HIS A 646 -48.22 -19.97 -31.27
CA HIS A 646 -49.25 -20.60 -32.12
C HIS A 646 -48.78 -20.90 -33.55
N GLY A 647 -47.71 -20.27 -34.04
CA GLY A 647 -47.15 -20.52 -35.38
C GLY A 647 -46.23 -21.74 -35.48
N LEU A 648 -45.69 -22.23 -34.36
CA LEU A 648 -44.71 -23.32 -34.31
C LEU A 648 -45.33 -24.70 -33.96
N ILE A 649 -46.64 -24.78 -33.73
CA ILE A 649 -47.34 -26.05 -33.43
C ILE A 649 -48.08 -26.61 -34.67
N PHE A 650 -48.18 -25.86 -35.77
CA PHE A 650 -48.85 -26.28 -37.02
C PHE A 650 -47.87 -26.51 -38.19
N SER A 651 -46.77 -27.26 -37.99
CA SER A 651 -45.98 -27.77 -39.13
C SER A 651 -45.14 -29.00 -38.79
N SER A 652 -45.78 -30.07 -38.31
CA SER A 652 -45.27 -31.43 -38.48
C SER A 652 -46.44 -32.41 -38.44
N GLY A 653 -46.77 -32.99 -39.60
CA GLY A 653 -47.85 -33.98 -39.79
C GLY A 653 -47.65 -35.27 -38.95
N GLY A 654 -48.55 -36.24 -38.96
CA GLY A 654 -49.77 -36.48 -39.72
C GLY A 654 -50.25 -37.89 -39.42
N LEU A 655 -51.57 -38.09 -39.55
CA LEU A 655 -52.33 -39.35 -39.76
C LEU A 655 -52.32 -40.50 -38.71
N CYS A 656 -53.56 -40.86 -38.35
CA CYS A 656 -54.14 -42.19 -38.03
C CYS A 656 -53.63 -42.95 -36.79
N GLY A 657 -54.47 -43.49 -35.91
CA GLY A 657 -55.93 -43.60 -35.83
C GLY A 657 -56.37 -44.48 -34.65
N LEU A 658 -57.68 -44.51 -34.41
CA LEU A 658 -58.49 -45.50 -33.65
C LEU A 658 -58.45 -45.50 -32.09
N LEU A 659 -59.47 -44.83 -31.51
CA LEU A 659 -60.52 -45.31 -30.56
C LEU A 659 -60.26 -46.58 -29.70
N PRO A 660 -61.01 -46.79 -28.57
CA PRO A 660 -61.34 -45.88 -27.48
C PRO A 660 -61.43 -46.56 -26.07
N GLN A 661 -61.74 -45.75 -25.05
CA GLN A 661 -62.55 -46.08 -23.85
C GLN A 661 -62.10 -47.21 -22.89
N ALA A 662 -61.64 -46.81 -21.70
CA ALA A 662 -62.40 -46.94 -20.45
C ALA A 662 -61.84 -45.94 -19.41
#